data_AF-A0A7E4W0P0-F1
#
_entry.id   AF-A0A7E4W0P0-F1
#
_cell.length_a   1.000
_cell.length_b   1.000
_cell.length_c   1.000
_cell.angle_alpha   90.00
_cell.angle_beta   90.00
_cell.angle_gamma   90.00
#
_symmetry.space_group_name_H-M   'P 1'
#
loop_
_entity.id
_entity.type
_entity.pdbx_description
1 polymer ?
#
loop_
_entity_poly.entity_id
_entity_poly.type
_entity_poly.pdbx_seq_one_letter_code
_entity_poly.pdbx_strand_id
1 'polypeptide(L)'
;MVWTIACILALLCTNFLHVHGFDENDGPADDPNDQFPLPHYYKQYGVRGKNFDIDPERKEPYILCESYNRAECQAKNRSDCITNIKCFPERRSHQLGCMAVLLYNPNLINDSADMEKIVQEPNLKGCWTQDESELRECSAHAECIVDTRHTGSKSTAFKFCCCRTHKCNHVLSYVAEEGPTLNGSNVDSKIERIGDLTSWWFSLCVSLVIGFIAIIIVFIALMYYNHYRKKHGPKNTATNPTEDIPLTTLNRQNKGLPLTYNVHCMVRVGDEVVDLRRTYLLETLSRGRFGVVYLGVIAEKHIAVKLCVKNEVDSWVNEQDIYAVRAMRTHDNICEFISSFEFGGRHWLVTRYYKLGSLYDFLRNRESVMLPESTKIIYGFLSGLAFLHDGQPSKGKPPMVHRDLKSKNVLLRENLTACISDFGLALKFDLGKTPEELTSQVGTRRYMAPEVLEGATEFTQFAFQQIDVYAAGLVMWEILDRTEICWSGEQADDIGEPKLPYEDETGPMPTIGTMRDVVVMRRIRPVVKERLKNDENASLVVGTMEEMWETEPDGRITSGCARDRIGRIINQLYGPHPKPSHEEVLDAGPEMVALVVNGVLAKDIPSEQEFADVLCAPGPLNLQETIDREEALEKAAEEAAKAAKTAAEAAAHRAAKGDLVPNDVGDDAAALLQRVPR
;
A
#
# COMPACT_ATOMS: atom_id res chain seq x y z
N MET A 1 -0.28 -22.00 38.00
CA MET A 1 -1.33 -21.00 37.75
C MET A 1 -1.76 -20.96 36.28
N VAL A 2 -0.87 -20.77 35.31
CA VAL A 2 -1.29 -20.75 33.88
C VAL A 2 -1.81 -22.11 33.39
N TRP A 3 -1.17 -23.22 33.79
CA TRP A 3 -1.64 -24.57 33.48
C TRP A 3 -2.94 -24.96 34.20
N THR A 4 -3.18 -24.39 35.38
CA THR A 4 -4.38 -24.64 36.18
C THR A 4 -5.61 -23.94 35.58
N ILE A 5 -5.41 -22.77 34.97
CA ILE A 5 -6.46 -22.01 34.26
C ILE A 5 -6.80 -22.68 32.92
N ALA A 6 -5.80 -23.25 32.22
CA ALA A 6 -6.02 -23.98 30.97
C ALA A 6 -6.84 -25.27 31.17
N CYS A 7 -6.62 -26.03 32.26
CA CYS A 7 -7.41 -27.23 32.55
C CYS A 7 -8.87 -26.92 32.95
N ILE A 8 -9.13 -25.79 33.62
CA ILE A 8 -10.49 -25.38 34.01
C ILE A 8 -11.29 -24.92 32.78
N LEU A 9 -10.65 -24.25 31.82
CA LEU A 9 -11.29 -23.85 30.56
C LEU A 9 -11.58 -25.06 29.64
N ALA A 10 -10.70 -26.08 29.63
CA ALA A 10 -10.92 -27.29 28.86
C ALA A 10 -12.06 -28.18 29.40
N LEU A 11 -12.26 -28.22 30.72
CA LEU A 11 -13.37 -28.94 31.38
C LEU A 11 -14.74 -28.26 31.20
N LEU A 12 -14.76 -26.96 30.93
CA LEU A 12 -16.01 -26.22 30.65
C LEU A 12 -16.46 -26.34 29.19
N CYS A 13 -15.53 -26.58 28.25
CA CYS A 13 -15.86 -26.78 26.83
C CYS A 13 -16.41 -28.18 26.51
N THR A 14 -16.06 -29.22 27.27
CA THR A 14 -16.49 -30.59 26.99
C THR A 14 -17.89 -30.94 27.52
N ASN A 15 -18.42 -30.20 28.50
CA ASN A 15 -19.77 -30.43 29.02
C ASN A 15 -20.89 -29.73 28.24
N PHE A 16 -20.57 -28.91 27.23
CA PHE A 16 -21.58 -28.20 26.43
C PHE A 16 -21.96 -28.91 25.12
N LEU A 17 -21.28 -30.01 24.77
CA LEU A 17 -21.48 -30.73 23.51
C LEU A 17 -22.26 -32.05 23.64
N HIS A 18 -22.83 -32.35 24.82
CA HIS A 18 -23.41 -33.67 25.08
C HIS A 18 -24.81 -33.64 25.73
N VAL A 19 -25.70 -32.74 25.33
CA VAL A 19 -27.11 -32.79 25.78
C VAL A 19 -28.04 -32.39 24.61
N HIS A 20 -28.46 -33.40 23.85
CA HIS A 20 -29.57 -33.45 22.87
C HIS A 20 -29.36 -32.65 21.56
N GLY A 21 -29.41 -33.22 20.34
CA GLY A 21 -30.23 -34.32 19.83
C GLY A 21 -31.11 -33.74 18.73
N PHE A 22 -30.71 -33.90 17.46
CA PHE A 22 -31.50 -33.53 16.27
C PHE A 22 -32.72 -34.45 16.12
N ASP A 23 -33.90 -33.89 15.88
CA ASP A 23 -34.93 -34.50 15.04
C ASP A 23 -35.86 -33.42 14.47
N GLU A 24 -36.25 -33.63 13.20
CA GLU A 24 -37.05 -32.77 12.34
C GLU A 24 -38.52 -32.62 12.80
N ASN A 25 -39.12 -31.43 12.63
CA ASN A 25 -40.41 -31.19 11.93
C ASN A 25 -41.00 -29.78 12.19
N ASP A 26 -41.46 -29.16 11.09
CA ASP A 26 -42.52 -28.15 10.87
C ASP A 26 -42.83 -27.05 11.93
N GLY A 27 -42.75 -25.76 11.51
CA GLY A 27 -43.03 -24.54 12.34
C GLY A 27 -44.52 -24.25 12.61
N PRO A 28 -44.97 -23.01 12.97
CA PRO A 28 -44.30 -21.77 13.42
C PRO A 28 -44.89 -21.15 14.74
N ALA A 29 -44.19 -20.20 15.41
CA ALA A 29 -44.76 -19.05 16.19
C ALA A 29 -43.67 -18.23 16.95
N ASP A 30 -43.82 -16.89 16.95
CA ASP A 30 -42.90 -15.87 17.51
C ASP A 30 -43.05 -15.56 19.04
N ASP A 31 -41.88 -15.30 19.67
CA ASP A 31 -41.40 -14.34 20.72
C ASP A 31 -42.17 -14.03 22.05
N PRO A 32 -41.50 -13.82 23.22
CA PRO A 32 -40.87 -12.51 23.57
C PRO A 32 -39.58 -12.54 24.45
N ASN A 33 -38.62 -11.67 24.06
CA ASN A 33 -37.74 -10.82 24.88
C ASN A 33 -36.22 -11.10 24.92
N ASP A 34 -35.65 -10.86 23.74
CA ASP A 34 -34.66 -9.80 23.41
C ASP A 34 -33.14 -10.05 23.61
N GLN A 35 -32.53 -10.49 22.51
CA GLN A 35 -31.11 -10.49 22.14
C GLN A 35 -30.86 -9.36 21.11
N PHE A 36 -29.87 -8.48 21.28
CA PHE A 36 -29.43 -7.59 20.18
C PHE A 36 -28.52 -8.36 19.21
N PRO A 37 -28.84 -8.41 17.90
CA PRO A 37 -28.45 -7.33 16.97
C PRO A 37 -29.62 -7.01 16.01
N LEU A 38 -29.45 -6.15 14.99
CA LEU A 38 -30.05 -6.26 13.63
C LEU A 38 -30.04 -4.91 12.92
N PRO A 39 -29.24 -4.66 11.86
CA PRO A 39 -29.80 -4.04 10.64
C PRO A 39 -29.39 -4.69 9.31
N HIS A 40 -30.37 -4.95 8.44
CA HIS A 40 -30.23 -4.85 6.98
C HIS A 40 -31.63 -4.41 6.48
N TYR A 41 -31.92 -3.12 6.63
CA TYR A 41 -33.25 -2.48 6.61
C TYR A 41 -34.28 -3.13 7.57
N TYR A 42 -33.79 -3.35 8.80
CA TYR A 42 -34.34 -4.18 9.90
C TYR A 42 -34.93 -5.50 9.38
N LYS A 43 -34.01 -6.06 8.58
CA LYS A 43 -33.84 -7.35 7.92
C LYS A 43 -34.68 -7.69 6.70
N GLN A 44 -35.66 -6.88 6.37
CA GLN A 44 -35.78 -6.44 4.98
C GLN A 44 -36.72 -5.26 4.88
N TYR A 45 -37.77 -5.18 5.71
CA TYR A 45 -38.70 -4.03 5.69
C TYR A 45 -39.30 -3.66 7.05
N GLY A 46 -39.22 -4.48 8.11
CA GLY A 46 -39.86 -4.13 9.40
C GLY A 46 -41.40 -4.17 9.36
N VAL A 47 -42.09 -3.35 10.17
CA VAL A 47 -43.56 -3.37 10.29
C VAL A 47 -44.21 -2.32 9.38
N ARG A 48 -45.15 -2.75 8.52
CA ARG A 48 -45.84 -1.87 7.56
C ARG A 48 -46.67 -0.80 8.29
N GLY A 49 -46.62 0.43 7.82
CA GLY A 49 -47.27 1.60 8.43
C GLY A 49 -46.54 2.17 9.64
N LYS A 50 -45.46 1.52 10.11
CA LYS A 50 -44.62 2.00 11.21
C LYS A 50 -43.19 2.30 10.76
N ASN A 51 -42.56 1.37 10.05
CA ASN A 51 -41.16 1.48 9.59
C ASN A 51 -41.06 1.62 8.07
N PHE A 52 -42.07 1.15 7.32
CA PHE A 52 -42.13 1.28 5.88
C PHE A 52 -43.57 1.24 5.35
N ASP A 53 -43.75 1.72 4.12
CA ASP A 53 -44.91 1.46 3.26
C ASP A 53 -44.46 1.19 1.83
N ILE A 54 -45.35 0.64 0.99
CA ILE A 54 -45.05 0.35 -0.43
C ILE A 54 -45.58 1.48 -1.29
N ASP A 55 -44.74 2.03 -2.15
CA ASP A 55 -45.12 3.05 -3.10
C ASP A 55 -45.98 2.44 -4.23
N PRO A 56 -47.19 2.97 -4.51
CA PRO A 56 -48.09 2.39 -5.51
C PRO A 56 -47.59 2.52 -6.95
N GLU A 57 -46.72 3.48 -7.26
CA GLU A 57 -46.17 3.68 -8.60
C GLU A 57 -44.89 2.88 -8.81
N ARG A 58 -43.98 2.90 -7.83
CA ARG A 58 -42.66 2.24 -7.93
C ARG A 58 -42.66 0.78 -7.48
N LYS A 59 -43.67 0.35 -6.74
CA LYS A 59 -43.74 -0.97 -6.07
C LYS A 59 -42.55 -1.26 -5.14
N GLU A 60 -41.89 -0.21 -4.68
CA GLU A 60 -40.74 -0.27 -3.80
C GLU A 60 -41.14 0.20 -2.39
N PRO A 61 -40.51 -0.36 -1.35
CA PRO A 61 -40.73 0.04 0.02
C PRO A 61 -39.98 1.34 0.34
N TYR A 62 -40.61 2.21 1.14
CA TYR A 62 -40.06 3.50 1.55
C TYR A 62 -40.36 3.79 3.02
N ILE A 63 -39.51 4.59 3.65
CA ILE A 63 -39.80 5.26 4.92
C ILE A 63 -40.13 6.74 4.64
N LEU A 64 -41.09 7.28 5.37
CA LEU A 64 -41.54 8.67 5.24
C LEU A 64 -40.83 9.49 6.31
N CYS A 65 -40.05 10.50 5.90
CA CYS A 65 -39.31 11.36 6.81
C CYS A 65 -39.71 12.81 6.62
N GLU A 66 -39.54 13.61 7.67
CA GLU A 66 -39.65 15.06 7.54
C GLU A 66 -38.38 15.60 6.88
N SER A 67 -38.53 16.43 5.86
CA SER A 67 -37.45 17.12 5.17
C SER A 67 -37.52 18.61 5.42
N TYR A 68 -36.35 19.14 5.70
CA TYR A 68 -36.15 20.57 5.88
C TYR A 68 -34.70 20.88 5.60
N ASN A 69 -34.44 21.88 4.77
CA ASN A 69 -33.10 22.40 4.55
C ASN A 69 -33.13 23.92 4.76
N ARG A 70 -32.42 24.39 5.79
CA ARG A 70 -32.37 25.81 6.15
C ARG A 70 -31.78 26.66 5.03
N ALA A 71 -30.83 26.14 4.24
CA ALA A 71 -30.20 26.88 3.15
C ALA A 71 -31.17 27.13 1.98
N GLU A 72 -32.19 26.28 1.82
CA GLU A 72 -33.13 26.31 0.70
C GLU A 72 -34.49 26.92 1.08
N CYS A 73 -34.79 27.04 2.37
CA CYS A 73 -36.03 27.65 2.85
C CYS A 73 -36.02 29.18 2.71
N GLN A 74 -36.80 29.70 1.77
CA GLN A 74 -36.96 31.15 1.54
C GLN A 74 -38.18 31.76 2.24
N ALA A 75 -39.03 30.94 2.90
CA ALA A 75 -40.24 31.41 3.56
C ALA A 75 -39.94 32.08 4.91
N LYS A 76 -40.80 33.02 5.31
CA LYS A 76 -40.66 33.72 6.61
C LYS A 76 -40.96 32.81 7.80
N ASN A 77 -41.84 31.83 7.63
CA ASN A 77 -42.20 30.90 8.69
C ASN A 77 -41.70 29.50 8.34
N ARG A 78 -40.97 28.88 9.28
CA ARG A 78 -40.28 27.61 9.03
C ARG A 78 -41.24 26.46 8.71
N SER A 79 -42.42 26.46 9.33
CA SER A 79 -43.48 25.48 9.08
C SER A 79 -43.82 25.32 7.60
N ASP A 80 -43.63 26.38 6.82
CA ASP A 80 -44.05 26.44 5.42
C ASP A 80 -43.03 25.74 4.49
N CYS A 81 -41.80 25.52 4.98
CA CYS A 81 -40.74 24.81 4.28
C CYS A 81 -40.59 23.35 4.72
N ILE A 82 -41.27 22.96 5.81
CA ILE A 82 -41.22 21.59 6.30
C ILE A 82 -42.11 20.74 5.41
N THR A 83 -41.52 19.73 4.78
CA THR A 83 -42.23 18.81 3.89
C THR A 83 -42.02 17.37 4.33
N ASN A 84 -42.87 16.45 3.87
CA ASN A 84 -42.65 15.02 4.07
C ASN A 84 -42.10 14.42 2.78
N ILE A 85 -40.97 13.72 2.86
CA ILE A 85 -40.32 13.07 1.71
C ILE A 85 -40.31 11.55 1.91
N LYS A 86 -40.41 10.82 0.79
CA LYS A 86 -40.26 9.36 0.76
C LYS A 86 -38.79 9.02 0.55
N CYS A 87 -38.23 8.23 1.46
CA CYS A 87 -36.85 7.78 1.44
C CYS A 87 -36.82 6.31 1.01
N PHE A 88 -36.03 6.00 -0.02
CA PHE A 88 -35.92 4.66 -0.60
C PHE A 88 -34.56 4.05 -0.28
N PRO A 89 -34.46 2.71 -0.17
CA PRO A 89 -33.18 2.03 0.04
C PRO A 89 -32.30 2.09 -1.21
N GLU A 90 -31.00 2.39 -1.05
CA GLU A 90 -30.01 2.29 -2.12
C GLU A 90 -29.48 0.85 -2.24
N ARG A 91 -29.01 0.45 -3.44
CA ARG A 91 -28.77 -0.96 -3.85
C ARG A 91 -27.84 -1.80 -2.94
N ARG A 92 -27.14 -1.18 -1.99
CA ARG A 92 -26.23 -1.85 -1.02
C ARG A 92 -26.39 -1.35 0.43
N SER A 93 -27.32 -0.44 0.71
CA SER A 93 -27.38 0.21 2.02
C SER A 93 -28.12 -0.63 3.06
N HIS A 94 -27.38 -1.05 4.09
CA HIS A 94 -27.90 -1.90 5.16
C HIS A 94 -28.72 -1.12 6.21
N GLN A 95 -28.73 0.21 6.15
CA GLN A 95 -29.42 1.07 7.11
C GLN A 95 -30.20 2.18 6.38
N LEU A 96 -31.53 2.24 6.59
CA LEU A 96 -32.41 3.32 6.11
C LEU A 96 -33.25 3.85 7.28
N GLY A 97 -33.32 5.17 7.41
CA GLY A 97 -34.04 5.85 8.49
C GLY A 97 -34.22 7.35 8.22
N CYS A 98 -34.66 8.09 9.23
CA CYS A 98 -34.72 9.55 9.20
C CYS A 98 -33.59 10.15 10.04
N MET A 99 -33.10 11.34 9.67
CA MET A 99 -32.11 12.09 10.44
C MET A 99 -32.50 13.56 10.67
N ALA A 100 -31.83 14.16 11.64
CA ALA A 100 -31.76 15.61 11.81
C ALA A 100 -30.34 16.05 12.24
N VAL A 101 -29.88 17.17 11.69
CA VAL A 101 -28.57 17.78 11.97
C VAL A 101 -28.73 19.20 12.46
N LEU A 102 -28.08 19.52 13.57
CA LEU A 102 -28.03 20.85 14.17
C LEU A 102 -26.57 21.32 14.14
N LEU A 103 -26.24 22.25 13.24
CA LEU A 103 -24.90 22.83 13.19
C LEU A 103 -24.81 23.98 14.20
N TYR A 104 -23.80 23.92 15.06
CA TYR A 104 -23.50 24.96 16.03
C TYR A 104 -22.24 25.73 15.58
N ASN A 105 -22.36 27.06 15.48
CA ASN A 105 -21.21 27.94 15.26
C ASN A 105 -21.00 28.80 16.51
N PRO A 106 -19.96 28.53 17.33
CA PRO A 106 -19.71 29.27 18.57
C PRO A 106 -19.36 30.76 18.38
N ASN A 107 -19.02 31.18 17.15
CA ASN A 107 -18.50 32.52 16.89
C ASN A 107 -19.56 33.54 16.40
N LEU A 108 -20.85 33.18 16.35
CA LEU A 108 -21.92 34.00 15.76
C LEU A 108 -23.00 34.51 16.74
N ILE A 109 -22.85 34.36 18.06
CA ILE A 109 -23.91 34.70 19.03
C ILE A 109 -23.34 35.54 20.18
N ASN A 110 -23.75 36.80 20.27
CA ASN A 110 -23.31 37.74 21.31
C ASN A 110 -24.30 37.88 22.49
N ASP A 111 -25.49 37.26 22.44
CA ASP A 111 -26.50 37.34 23.51
C ASP A 111 -26.92 35.95 24.01
N SER A 112 -26.91 35.79 25.34
CA SER A 112 -27.11 34.51 26.03
C SER A 112 -28.55 33.96 25.97
N ALA A 113 -29.54 34.80 25.66
CA ALA A 113 -30.94 34.38 25.55
C ALA A 113 -31.27 33.68 24.21
N ASP A 114 -30.50 33.95 23.15
CA ASP A 114 -30.67 33.30 21.84
C ASP A 114 -29.94 31.96 21.75
N MET A 115 -29.03 31.67 22.68
CA MET A 115 -28.31 30.38 22.72
C MET A 115 -29.26 29.19 22.85
N GLU A 116 -30.27 29.26 23.72
CA GLU A 116 -31.14 28.12 24.01
C GLU A 116 -32.12 27.86 22.86
N LYS A 117 -32.53 28.93 22.15
CA LYS A 117 -33.46 28.88 21.03
C LYS A 117 -32.79 28.46 19.72
N ILE A 118 -31.56 28.93 19.44
CA ILE A 118 -30.83 28.59 18.20
C ILE A 118 -30.30 27.14 18.25
N VAL A 119 -29.97 26.61 19.43
CA VAL A 119 -29.40 25.26 19.59
C VAL A 119 -30.46 24.15 19.47
N GLN A 120 -31.75 24.48 19.54
CA GLN A 120 -32.85 23.50 19.44
C GLN A 120 -33.41 23.36 18.02
N GLU A 121 -33.02 24.19 17.05
CA GLU A 121 -33.58 24.11 15.71
C GLU A 121 -32.66 23.38 14.72
N PRO A 122 -33.14 22.31 14.04
CA PRO A 122 -32.34 21.61 13.05
C PRO A 122 -32.16 22.41 11.78
N ASN A 123 -30.93 22.43 11.27
CA ASN A 123 -30.59 23.05 10.00
C ASN A 123 -30.92 22.13 8.82
N LEU A 124 -30.88 20.82 9.04
CA LEU A 124 -31.18 19.82 8.05
C LEU A 124 -32.00 18.68 8.66
N LYS A 125 -33.05 18.24 7.96
CA LYS A 125 -33.79 17.00 8.19
C LYS A 125 -33.95 16.27 6.87
N GLY A 126 -33.89 14.94 6.89
CA GLY A 126 -34.10 14.16 5.68
C GLY A 126 -33.82 12.67 5.86
N CYS A 127 -33.61 11.99 4.73
CA CYS A 127 -33.30 10.57 4.66
C CYS A 127 -31.90 10.28 5.20
N TRP A 128 -31.75 9.15 5.88
CA TRP A 128 -30.46 8.63 6.35
C TRP A 128 -30.18 7.26 5.72
N THR A 129 -29.08 7.16 4.97
CA THR A 129 -28.55 5.94 4.36
C THR A 129 -27.05 5.83 4.66
N GLN A 130 -26.54 4.64 5.00
CA GLN A 130 -25.09 4.44 5.19
C GLN A 130 -24.63 3.02 4.76
N ASP A 131 -23.45 3.00 4.13
CA ASP A 131 -22.58 1.83 3.93
C ASP A 131 -21.46 1.84 4.99
N GLU A 132 -20.99 0.66 5.37
CA GLU A 132 -20.41 0.33 6.69
C GLU A 132 -18.98 0.83 7.00
N SER A 133 -18.65 2.09 6.69
CA SER A 133 -17.36 2.68 7.08
C SER A 133 -17.53 4.10 7.65
N GLU A 134 -17.20 4.23 8.94
CA GLU A 134 -17.05 5.46 9.73
C GLU A 134 -18.34 6.12 10.28
N LEU A 135 -18.85 5.57 11.39
CA LEU A 135 -19.47 6.21 12.57
C LEU A 135 -20.39 5.17 13.25
N ARG A 136 -20.02 4.68 14.44
CA ARG A 136 -20.77 3.63 15.15
C ARG A 136 -22.20 4.07 15.50
N GLU A 137 -23.11 3.11 15.28
CA GLU A 137 -24.47 2.88 15.77
C GLU A 137 -25.40 4.10 15.92
N CYS A 138 -26.26 4.32 14.92
CA CYS A 138 -27.58 4.86 15.17
C CYS A 138 -28.29 3.92 16.16
N SER A 139 -28.54 4.33 17.39
CA SER A 139 -29.23 3.48 18.36
C SER A 139 -30.69 3.29 17.94
N ALA A 140 -31.24 2.09 18.16
CA ALA A 140 -32.50 1.61 17.58
C ALA A 140 -33.77 2.28 18.12
N HIS A 141 -33.77 3.61 18.27
CA HIS A 141 -34.86 4.35 18.91
C HIS A 141 -35.98 4.71 17.91
N ALA A 142 -37.22 4.61 18.37
CA ALA A 142 -38.39 5.17 17.69
C ALA A 142 -38.39 6.72 17.72
N GLU A 143 -37.55 7.31 18.57
CA GLU A 143 -37.40 8.75 18.75
C GLU A 143 -36.03 9.22 18.28
N CYS A 144 -35.95 10.44 17.73
CA CYS A 144 -34.69 11.06 17.31
C CYS A 144 -34.03 11.76 18.50
N ILE A 145 -33.15 11.04 19.20
CA ILE A 145 -32.42 11.57 20.36
C ILE A 145 -31.15 12.28 19.89
N VAL A 146 -31.07 13.57 20.17
CA VAL A 146 -29.99 14.47 19.75
C VAL A 146 -28.80 14.32 20.68
N ASP A 147 -27.69 13.83 20.13
CA ASP A 147 -26.41 13.67 20.83
C ASP A 147 -25.34 14.60 20.25
N THR A 148 -24.41 15.07 21.09
CA THR A 148 -23.34 15.98 20.71
C THR A 148 -22.17 15.19 20.16
N ARG A 149 -21.87 15.33 18.87
CA ARG A 149 -20.73 14.64 18.24
C ARG A 149 -19.57 15.61 18.02
N HIS A 150 -18.39 15.20 18.47
CA HIS A 150 -17.16 15.93 18.21
C HIS A 150 -16.51 15.40 16.94
N THR A 151 -16.53 16.19 15.86
CA THR A 151 -15.55 15.99 14.78
C THR A 151 -14.18 16.37 15.34
N GLY A 152 -13.15 15.55 15.12
CA GLY A 152 -11.80 15.73 15.65
C GLY A 152 -11.06 17.04 15.31
N SER A 153 -11.76 18.09 14.83
CA SER A 153 -11.30 19.46 14.66
C SER A 153 -11.79 20.34 15.83
N LYS A 154 -10.88 21.06 16.49
CA LYS A 154 -11.14 21.90 17.68
C LYS A 154 -12.03 23.15 17.46
N SER A 155 -12.86 23.23 16.41
CA SER A 155 -13.60 24.49 16.14
C SER A 155 -15.09 24.39 15.79
N THR A 156 -15.68 23.22 15.58
CA THR A 156 -17.14 23.12 15.35
C THR A 156 -17.69 21.82 15.93
N ALA A 157 -18.42 21.92 17.04
CA ALA A 157 -19.29 20.83 17.51
C ALA A 157 -20.62 20.89 16.74
N PHE A 158 -21.19 19.76 16.35
CA PHE A 158 -22.57 19.71 15.85
C PHE A 158 -23.35 18.62 16.57
N LYS A 159 -24.66 18.78 16.66
CA LYS A 159 -25.54 17.77 17.24
C LYS A 159 -26.25 17.01 16.12
N PHE A 160 -26.38 15.69 16.31
CA PHE A 160 -26.93 14.79 15.30
C PHE A 160 -27.87 13.78 15.95
N CYS A 161 -28.97 13.47 15.28
CA CYS A 161 -29.81 12.32 15.62
C CYS A 161 -30.25 11.57 14.37
N CYS A 162 -30.54 10.28 14.56
CA CYS A 162 -31.12 9.41 13.56
C CYS A 162 -32.10 8.44 14.24
N CYS A 163 -33.13 8.01 13.52
CA CYS A 163 -34.22 7.18 14.02
C CYS A 163 -34.87 6.39 12.87
N ARG A 164 -35.77 5.43 13.20
CA ARG A 164 -36.14 4.34 12.26
C ARG A 164 -37.65 4.11 12.02
N THR A 165 -38.51 5.04 12.42
CA THR A 165 -39.97 4.98 12.19
C THR A 165 -40.46 6.15 11.33
N HIS A 166 -41.62 6.03 10.69
CA HIS A 166 -42.20 7.11 9.89
C HIS A 166 -42.28 8.41 10.69
N LYS A 167 -41.68 9.47 10.15
CA LYS A 167 -41.64 10.83 10.72
C LYS A 167 -41.05 10.89 12.13
N CYS A 168 -40.19 9.96 12.50
CA CYS A 168 -39.54 9.95 13.82
C CYS A 168 -38.65 11.17 14.09
N ASN A 169 -38.21 11.85 13.02
CA ASN A 169 -37.45 13.10 13.09
C ASN A 169 -38.36 14.35 13.17
N HIS A 170 -39.68 14.19 13.34
CA HIS A 170 -40.61 15.31 13.54
C HIS A 170 -40.30 16.05 14.84
N VAL A 171 -40.25 15.31 15.96
CA VAL A 171 -39.91 15.80 17.30
C VAL A 171 -38.49 15.33 17.65
N LEU A 172 -37.67 16.26 18.13
CA LEU A 172 -36.30 15.98 18.57
C LEU A 172 -36.28 15.90 20.09
N SER A 173 -35.74 14.81 20.62
CA SER A 173 -35.53 14.61 22.06
C SER A 173 -34.10 14.97 22.42
N TYR A 174 -33.88 15.70 23.51
CA TYR A 174 -32.54 16.12 23.96
C TYR A 174 -32.18 15.40 25.26
N VAL A 175 -30.93 14.94 25.38
CA VAL A 175 -30.43 14.42 26.65
C VAL A 175 -30.16 15.62 27.57
N ALA A 176 -30.85 15.69 28.71
CA ALA A 176 -30.61 16.73 29.71
C ALA A 176 -29.26 16.49 30.40
N GLU A 177 -28.37 17.48 30.39
CA GLU A 177 -27.17 17.44 31.23
C GLU A 177 -27.60 17.66 32.69
N GLU A 178 -27.42 16.64 33.55
CA GLU A 178 -27.60 16.81 34.99
C GLU A 178 -26.48 17.69 35.55
N GLY A 179 -26.78 18.98 35.74
CA GLY A 179 -25.96 19.89 36.54
C GLY A 179 -26.08 19.61 38.04
N PRO A 180 -25.06 19.92 38.85
CA PRO A 180 -25.11 19.65 40.28
C PRO A 180 -26.00 20.69 40.99
N THR A 181 -27.17 20.27 41.47
CA THR A 181 -28.02 21.11 42.34
C THR A 181 -27.83 20.74 43.81
N LEU A 182 -27.29 21.69 44.57
CA LEU A 182 -27.26 21.72 46.03
C LEU A 182 -28.62 22.14 46.61
N ASN A 183 -29.02 21.42 47.66
CA ASN A 183 -29.95 21.76 48.76
C ASN A 183 -31.46 21.95 48.50
N GLY A 184 -32.22 20.93 48.92
CA GLY A 184 -33.03 20.97 50.15
C GLY A 184 -34.39 21.69 50.11
N SER A 185 -35.49 20.94 50.15
CA SER A 185 -36.46 20.93 51.28
C SER A 185 -37.77 20.18 50.95
N ASN A 186 -38.21 19.41 51.96
CA ASN A 186 -39.56 19.03 52.39
C ASN A 186 -40.57 18.25 51.49
N VAL A 187 -40.74 16.98 51.91
CA VAL A 187 -41.96 16.37 52.51
C VAL A 187 -43.16 15.97 51.61
N ASP A 188 -43.44 14.66 51.74
CA ASP A 188 -44.69 13.88 51.58
C ASP A 188 -45.35 13.71 50.19
N SER A 189 -45.35 12.48 49.66
CA SER A 189 -46.31 11.46 50.11
C SER A 189 -46.16 10.09 49.38
N LYS A 190 -46.11 9.02 50.19
CA LYS A 190 -46.70 7.67 50.01
C LYS A 190 -46.45 6.91 48.68
N ILE A 191 -45.76 5.76 48.76
CA ILE A 191 -46.33 4.41 48.55
C ILE A 191 -45.29 3.34 48.94
N GLU A 192 -45.82 2.21 49.41
CA GLU A 192 -45.24 1.15 50.23
C GLU A 192 -44.17 0.26 49.60
N ARG A 193 -43.22 -0.12 50.47
CA ARG A 193 -42.53 -1.42 50.63
C ARG A 193 -42.75 -2.50 49.56
N ILE A 194 -41.64 -2.94 48.97
CA ILE A 194 -41.20 -4.35 49.09
C ILE A 194 -39.70 -4.35 49.42
N GLY A 195 -39.37 -4.81 50.62
CA GLY A 195 -38.00 -4.95 51.11
C GLY A 195 -37.37 -6.29 50.73
N ASP A 196 -36.07 -6.33 51.01
CA ASP A 196 -35.26 -7.54 51.25
C ASP A 196 -34.59 -8.23 50.06
N LEU A 197 -33.88 -7.47 49.21
CA LEU A 197 -32.81 -8.05 48.37
C LEU A 197 -31.57 -7.15 48.11
N THR A 198 -31.37 -6.05 48.85
CA THR A 198 -30.35 -5.03 48.49
C THR A 198 -29.10 -4.98 49.38
N SER A 199 -29.08 -5.62 50.56
CA SER A 199 -27.99 -5.41 51.54
C SER A 199 -26.66 -6.07 51.16
N TRP A 200 -26.70 -7.25 50.52
CA TRP A 200 -25.49 -8.02 50.19
C TRP A 200 -24.78 -7.44 48.96
N TRP A 201 -25.54 -6.99 47.98
CA TRP A 201 -25.01 -6.33 46.78
C TRP A 201 -24.37 -4.99 47.11
N PHE A 202 -24.98 -4.21 48.01
CA PHE A 202 -24.42 -2.91 48.41
C PHE A 202 -23.08 -3.06 49.12
N SER A 203 -22.95 -4.06 50.01
CA SER A 203 -21.68 -4.33 50.72
C SER A 203 -20.57 -4.83 49.78
N LEU A 204 -20.93 -5.61 48.75
CA LEU A 204 -19.98 -6.06 47.73
C LEU A 204 -19.50 -4.90 46.85
N CYS A 205 -20.42 -4.04 46.40
CA CYS A 205 -20.09 -2.88 45.59
C CYS A 205 -19.19 -1.88 46.33
N VAL A 206 -19.49 -1.60 47.61
CA VAL A 206 -18.66 -0.70 48.43
C VAL A 206 -17.24 -1.24 48.61
N SER A 207 -17.09 -2.56 48.81
CA SER A 207 -15.77 -3.18 48.96
C SER A 207 -14.94 -3.14 47.68
N LEU A 208 -15.58 -3.33 46.51
CA LEU A 208 -14.92 -3.23 45.20
C LEU A 208 -14.49 -1.79 44.88
N VAL A 209 -15.32 -0.80 45.23
CA VAL A 209 -14.99 0.62 45.04
C VAL A 209 -13.80 1.03 45.91
N ILE A 210 -13.75 0.59 47.18
CA ILE A 210 -12.62 0.85 48.08
C ILE A 210 -11.34 0.19 47.56
N GLY A 211 -11.43 -1.05 47.05
CA GLY A 211 -10.31 -1.75 46.42
C GLY A 211 -9.77 -1.02 45.19
N PHE A 212 -10.66 -0.50 44.33
CA PHE A 212 -10.28 0.26 43.15
C PHE A 212 -9.59 1.59 43.50
N ILE A 213 -10.10 2.30 44.51
CA ILE A 213 -9.49 3.54 45.00
C ILE A 213 -8.09 3.28 45.57
N ALA A 214 -7.89 2.18 46.31
CA ALA A 214 -6.59 1.81 46.83
C ALA A 214 -5.56 1.52 45.70
N ILE A 215 -5.99 0.87 44.61
CA ILE A 215 -5.14 0.61 43.44
C ILE A 215 -4.73 1.92 42.76
N ILE A 216 -5.65 2.87 42.61
CA ILE A 216 -5.36 4.19 42.02
C ILE A 216 -4.34 4.95 42.89
N ILE A 217 -4.49 4.93 44.22
CA ILE A 217 -3.56 5.61 45.13
C ILE A 217 -2.15 4.99 45.02
N VAL A 218 -2.04 3.66 44.96
CA VAL A 218 -0.75 2.98 44.77
C VAL A 218 -0.14 3.34 43.41
N PHE A 219 -0.95 3.40 42.35
CA PHE A 219 -0.48 3.78 41.02
C PHE A 219 0.05 5.22 40.98
N ILE A 220 -0.65 6.17 41.61
CA ILE A 220 -0.22 7.56 41.74
C ILE A 220 1.06 7.65 42.58
N ALA A 221 1.17 6.89 43.67
CA ALA A 221 2.37 6.85 44.50
C ALA A 221 3.58 6.28 43.74
N LEU A 222 3.39 5.26 42.89
CA LEU A 222 4.44 4.71 42.03
C LEU A 222 4.86 5.68 40.93
N MET A 223 3.90 6.40 40.32
CA MET A 223 4.20 7.46 39.36
C MET A 223 5.00 8.59 40.01
N TYR A 224 4.60 9.02 41.21
CA TYR A 224 5.30 10.03 41.99
C TYR A 224 6.70 9.57 42.40
N TYR A 225 6.85 8.33 42.87
CA TYR A 225 8.14 7.74 43.23
C TYR A 225 9.08 7.63 42.02
N ASN A 226 8.57 7.19 40.86
CA ASN A 226 9.34 7.13 39.61
C ASN A 226 9.73 8.52 39.11
N HIS A 227 8.85 9.52 39.27
CA HIS A 227 9.15 10.91 38.93
C HIS A 227 10.19 11.51 39.87
N TYR A 228 10.08 11.25 41.18
CA TYR A 228 11.04 11.68 42.19
C TYR A 228 12.42 11.04 41.96
N ARG A 229 12.46 9.73 41.67
CA ARG A 229 13.71 9.01 41.34
C ARG A 229 14.36 9.54 40.07
N LYS A 230 13.59 9.91 39.04
CA LYS A 230 14.12 10.56 37.82
C LYS A 230 14.69 11.96 38.08
N LYS A 231 14.16 12.69 39.07
CA LYS A 231 14.61 14.06 39.37
C LYS A 231 15.77 14.14 40.37
N HIS A 232 15.91 13.17 41.28
CA HIS A 232 16.87 13.22 42.39
C HIS A 232 17.83 12.01 42.49
N GLY A 233 17.88 11.13 41.48
CA GLY A 233 18.88 10.05 41.43
C GLY A 233 20.33 10.58 41.35
N PRO A 234 21.31 9.89 41.97
CA PRO A 234 22.69 10.35 42.03
C PRO A 234 23.32 10.45 40.62
N LYS A 235 23.92 11.60 40.33
CA LYS A 235 24.70 11.85 39.11
C LYS A 235 26.12 11.32 39.31
N ASN A 236 26.41 10.14 38.74
CA ASN A 236 27.79 9.66 38.64
C ASN A 236 28.45 10.23 37.37
N THR A 237 29.69 10.66 37.56
CA THR A 237 30.58 11.36 36.64
C THR A 237 31.12 10.46 35.52
N ALA A 238 31.02 10.99 34.30
CA ALA A 238 31.83 10.82 33.08
C ALA A 238 32.58 9.49 32.81
N THR A 239 32.24 8.84 31.67
CA THR A 239 33.13 8.65 30.49
C THR A 239 32.33 8.24 29.23
N ASN A 240 32.35 9.14 28.24
CA ASN A 240 32.24 9.05 26.76
C ASN A 240 31.17 8.21 26.01
N PRO A 241 30.72 8.72 24.83
CA PRO A 241 29.32 8.61 24.43
C PRO A 241 29.09 7.77 23.16
N THR A 242 28.10 6.88 23.23
CA THR A 242 27.36 6.35 22.09
C THR A 242 25.87 6.34 22.46
N GLU A 243 25.01 6.53 21.47
CA GLU A 243 23.54 6.48 21.50
C GLU A 243 22.76 7.77 21.76
N ASP A 244 21.97 8.11 20.73
CA ASP A 244 20.52 8.24 20.76
C ASP A 244 19.89 9.14 21.83
N ILE A 245 19.31 10.25 21.35
CA ILE A 245 18.45 11.12 22.17
C ILE A 245 17.06 11.22 21.51
N PRO A 246 15.98 10.94 22.25
CA PRO A 246 14.60 10.96 21.76
C PRO A 246 14.05 12.40 21.65
N LEU A 247 13.32 12.65 20.56
CA LEU A 247 12.62 13.90 20.26
C LEU A 247 11.43 14.13 21.20
N THR A 248 11.40 15.25 21.91
CA THR A 248 10.15 15.97 22.19
C THR A 248 10.35 17.49 22.21
N THR A 249 9.48 18.16 21.44
CA THR A 249 8.96 19.53 21.61
C THR A 249 9.91 20.72 21.42
N LEU A 250 9.90 21.34 20.23
CA LEU A 250 9.94 22.81 20.14
C LEU A 250 9.33 23.39 18.85
N ASN A 251 8.60 24.47 19.05
CA ASN A 251 7.71 25.26 18.19
C ASN A 251 8.06 25.44 16.69
N ARG A 252 7.10 25.04 15.85
CA ARG A 252 6.19 25.91 15.07
C ARG A 252 6.59 27.40 14.95
N GLN A 253 7.56 27.72 14.08
CA GLN A 253 7.57 29.02 13.39
C GLN A 253 8.36 29.10 12.06
N ASN A 254 8.86 27.99 11.51
CA ASN A 254 9.38 27.95 10.14
C ASN A 254 8.49 27.09 9.25
N LYS A 255 7.85 27.71 8.26
CA LYS A 255 7.24 27.03 7.12
C LYS A 255 8.37 26.44 6.26
N GLY A 256 8.24 25.17 5.90
CA GLY A 256 9.08 24.52 4.87
C GLY A 256 10.32 23.83 5.41
N LEU A 257 10.19 22.53 5.70
CA LEU A 257 11.08 21.41 5.32
C LEU A 257 10.87 20.24 6.32
N PRO A 258 10.70 18.99 5.86
CA PRO A 258 10.63 17.83 6.73
C PRO A 258 11.95 17.60 7.49
N LEU A 259 11.84 16.97 8.66
CA LEU A 259 12.89 16.75 9.67
C LEU A 259 13.99 15.73 9.26
N THR A 260 14.33 15.64 7.98
CA THR A 260 15.44 14.87 7.39
C THR A 260 16.42 15.80 6.67
N TYR A 261 16.70 16.97 7.24
CA TYR A 261 17.75 17.85 6.71
C TYR A 261 19.11 17.14 6.84
N ASN A 262 19.63 16.68 5.68
CA ASN A 262 20.84 15.89 5.41
C ASN A 262 20.68 14.35 5.42
N VAL A 263 20.15 13.78 4.33
CA VAL A 263 20.66 12.46 3.92
C VAL A 263 22.12 12.68 3.52
N HIS A 264 23.02 11.98 4.19
CA HIS A 264 24.43 12.32 4.24
C HIS A 264 25.11 12.12 2.87
N CYS A 265 25.97 13.06 2.47
CA CYS A 265 26.79 12.91 1.27
C CYS A 265 27.85 11.82 1.44
N MET A 266 28.17 11.42 2.68
CA MET A 266 28.99 10.23 2.90
C MET A 266 28.10 8.99 2.95
N VAL A 267 28.38 8.04 2.09
CA VAL A 267 27.66 6.77 2.03
C VAL A 267 28.64 5.61 2.03
N ARG A 268 28.21 4.47 2.54
CA ARG A 268 28.99 3.23 2.46
C ARG A 268 28.72 2.57 1.10
N VAL A 269 29.77 2.33 0.33
CA VAL A 269 29.72 1.70 -0.99
C VAL A 269 30.61 0.46 -0.95
N GLY A 270 30.02 -0.70 -0.63
CA GLY A 270 30.81 -1.88 -0.23
C GLY A 270 31.39 -1.67 1.17
N ASP A 271 32.69 -1.84 1.35
CA ASP A 271 33.37 -1.63 2.64
C ASP A 271 33.88 -0.20 2.85
N GLU A 272 33.89 0.62 1.81
CA GLU A 272 34.41 1.98 1.86
C GLU A 272 33.33 3.02 2.15
N VAL A 273 33.68 4.07 2.91
CA VAL A 273 32.84 5.26 3.10
C VAL A 273 33.30 6.33 2.13
N VAL A 274 32.44 6.68 1.18
CA VAL A 274 32.74 7.60 0.07
C VAL A 274 31.91 8.87 0.15
N ASP A 275 32.50 9.99 -0.28
CA ASP A 275 31.82 11.28 -0.40
C ASP A 275 31.21 11.42 -1.80
N LEU A 276 29.88 11.37 -1.90
CA LEU A 276 29.14 11.50 -3.16
C LEU A 276 29.36 12.84 -3.88
N ARG A 277 29.86 13.88 -3.20
CA ARG A 277 30.24 15.14 -3.86
C ARG A 277 31.42 14.97 -4.81
N ARG A 278 32.18 13.87 -4.69
CA ARG A 278 33.28 13.49 -5.57
C ARG A 278 32.83 12.64 -6.76
N THR A 279 31.53 12.47 -6.96
CA THR A 279 31.00 11.71 -8.10
C THR A 279 31.36 12.40 -9.41
N TYR A 280 31.93 11.65 -10.34
CA TYR A 280 32.13 12.09 -11.72
C TYR A 280 30.84 11.88 -12.49
N LEU A 281 30.20 12.97 -12.93
CA LEU A 281 29.03 12.91 -13.80
C LEU A 281 29.50 12.69 -15.24
N LEU A 282 29.02 11.61 -15.86
CA LEU A 282 29.31 11.23 -17.23
C LEU A 282 28.18 11.73 -18.14
N GLU A 283 27.56 10.85 -18.92
CA GLU A 283 26.51 11.16 -19.87
C GLU A 283 25.14 11.40 -19.22
N THR A 284 24.29 12.13 -19.94
CA THR A 284 22.88 12.30 -19.57
C THR A 284 22.11 11.04 -19.94
N LEU A 285 21.53 10.37 -18.94
CA LEU A 285 20.65 9.21 -19.15
C LEU A 285 19.25 9.65 -19.55
N SER A 286 18.70 10.68 -18.89
CA SER A 286 17.36 11.16 -19.20
C SER A 286 17.14 12.62 -18.82
N ARG A 287 16.18 13.26 -19.50
CA ARG A 287 15.68 14.60 -19.19
C ARG A 287 14.20 14.50 -18.89
N GLY A 288 13.83 14.83 -17.66
CA GLY A 288 12.45 14.81 -17.18
C GLY A 288 11.97 16.18 -16.74
N ARG A 289 10.71 16.25 -16.30
CA ARG A 289 10.11 17.46 -15.74
C ARG A 289 10.87 17.97 -14.52
N PHE A 290 11.26 17.05 -13.64
CA PHE A 290 11.82 17.38 -12.32
C PHE A 290 13.35 17.54 -12.32
N GLY A 291 14.02 17.27 -13.44
CA GLY A 291 15.48 17.33 -13.49
C GLY A 291 16.09 16.55 -14.64
N VAL A 292 17.41 16.48 -14.59
CA VAL A 292 18.23 15.71 -15.53
C VAL A 292 18.92 14.60 -14.76
N VAL A 293 18.83 13.36 -15.26
CA VAL A 293 19.48 12.20 -14.68
C VAL A 293 20.78 11.94 -15.43
N TYR A 294 21.88 11.82 -14.70
CA TYR A 294 23.20 11.52 -15.21
C TYR A 294 23.65 10.14 -14.75
N LEU A 295 24.43 9.49 -15.60
CA LEU A 295 25.29 8.40 -15.16
C LEU A 295 26.43 9.01 -14.33
N GLY A 296 26.58 8.57 -13.09
CA GLY A 296 27.65 8.97 -12.19
C GLY A 296 28.59 7.81 -11.90
N VAL A 297 29.86 8.11 -11.67
CA VAL A 297 30.85 7.14 -11.19
C VAL A 297 31.44 7.62 -9.87
N ILE A 298 31.38 6.75 -8.85
CA ILE A 298 31.99 6.97 -7.55
C ILE A 298 32.63 5.66 -7.07
N ALA A 299 33.92 5.71 -6.71
CA ALA A 299 34.71 4.53 -6.30
C ALA A 299 34.48 3.31 -7.23
N GLU A 300 34.65 3.53 -8.54
CA GLU A 300 34.48 2.52 -9.61
C GLU A 300 33.06 1.93 -9.74
N LYS A 301 32.07 2.43 -9.00
CA LYS A 301 30.67 2.01 -9.11
C LYS A 301 29.84 3.03 -9.88
N HIS A 302 28.99 2.52 -10.75
CA HIS A 302 28.01 3.31 -11.48
C HIS A 302 26.78 3.61 -10.60
N ILE A 303 26.35 4.86 -10.59
CA ILE A 303 25.17 5.36 -9.88
C ILE A 303 24.35 6.27 -10.81
N ALA A 304 23.06 6.42 -10.52
CA ALA A 304 22.21 7.37 -11.22
C ALA A 304 22.07 8.62 -10.35
N VAL A 305 22.35 9.79 -10.92
CA VAL A 305 22.30 11.08 -10.23
C VAL A 305 21.28 11.99 -10.90
N LYS A 306 20.14 12.19 -10.22
CA LYS A 306 19.13 13.17 -10.63
C LYS A 306 19.50 14.54 -10.04
N LEU A 307 19.78 15.48 -10.93
CA LEU A 307 19.94 16.89 -10.57
C LEU A 307 18.61 17.61 -10.77
N CYS A 308 17.96 17.98 -9.67
CA CYS A 308 16.64 18.59 -9.72
C CYS A 308 16.71 20.08 -10.10
N VAL A 309 15.70 20.54 -10.84
CA VAL A 309 15.60 21.94 -11.27
C VAL A 309 15.27 22.82 -10.06
N LYS A 310 15.83 24.04 -9.99
CA LYS A 310 15.69 24.96 -8.83
C LYS A 310 14.23 25.29 -8.46
N ASN A 311 13.30 25.25 -9.40
CA ASN A 311 11.89 25.58 -9.15
C ASN A 311 11.03 24.35 -8.80
N GLU A 312 11.61 23.16 -8.74
CA GLU A 312 10.93 21.88 -8.47
C GLU A 312 11.44 21.25 -7.15
N VAL A 313 11.76 22.10 -6.17
CA VAL A 313 12.26 21.65 -4.84
C VAL A 313 11.23 20.76 -4.14
N ASP A 314 9.94 21.07 -4.28
CA ASP A 314 8.86 20.28 -3.67
C ASP A 314 8.86 18.84 -4.18
N SER A 315 9.14 18.63 -5.47
CA SER A 315 9.26 17.28 -6.03
C SER A 315 10.46 16.52 -5.46
N TRP A 316 11.60 17.19 -5.27
CA TRP A 316 12.79 16.59 -4.67
C TRP A 316 12.58 16.23 -3.19
N VAL A 317 11.95 17.14 -2.42
CA VAL A 317 11.58 16.90 -1.02
C VAL A 317 10.60 15.75 -0.92
N ASN A 318 9.57 15.72 -1.78
CA ASN A 318 8.58 14.65 -1.80
C ASN A 318 9.23 13.29 -2.10
N GLU A 319 10.09 13.23 -3.13
CA GLU A 319 10.77 12.00 -3.51
C GLU A 319 11.67 11.47 -2.37
N GLN A 320 12.40 12.37 -1.69
CA GLN A 320 13.17 12.03 -0.49
C GLN A 320 12.27 11.49 0.64
N ASP A 321 11.13 12.12 0.88
CA ASP A 321 10.17 11.75 1.92
C ASP A 321 9.49 10.40 1.66
N ILE A 322 9.36 10.00 0.40
CA ILE A 322 8.88 8.67 0.01
C ILE A 322 9.96 7.63 0.30
N TYR A 323 11.19 7.86 -0.17
CA TYR A 323 12.32 6.95 0.07
C TYR A 323 12.80 6.88 1.53
N ALA A 324 12.41 7.85 2.36
CA ALA A 324 12.68 7.83 3.80
C ALA A 324 11.92 6.73 4.53
N VAL A 325 10.82 6.21 3.97
CA VAL A 325 10.07 5.09 4.55
C VAL A 325 10.91 3.82 4.44
N ARG A 326 11.28 3.24 5.58
CA ARG A 326 12.24 2.12 5.68
C ARG A 326 11.93 0.96 4.74
N ALA A 327 10.66 0.57 4.63
CA ALA A 327 10.23 -0.54 3.79
C ALA A 327 10.52 -0.31 2.29
N MET A 328 10.57 0.95 1.83
CA MET A 328 10.86 1.29 0.43
C MET A 328 12.27 0.88 0.00
N ARG A 329 13.22 0.83 0.94
CA ARG A 329 14.63 0.56 0.64
C ARG A 329 14.98 -0.93 0.55
N THR A 330 14.04 -1.80 0.90
CA THR A 330 14.28 -3.25 1.01
C THR A 330 13.49 -4.06 0.00
N HIS A 331 12.69 -3.42 -0.87
CA HIS A 331 11.86 -4.12 -1.83
C HIS A 331 12.55 -4.21 -3.19
N ASP A 332 12.70 -5.42 -3.74
CA ASP A 332 13.47 -5.66 -4.96
C ASP A 332 12.92 -4.92 -6.18
N ASN A 333 11.60 -4.75 -6.24
CA ASN A 333 10.89 -4.04 -7.31
C ASN A 333 10.69 -2.54 -7.07
N ILE A 334 11.41 -1.95 -6.12
CA ILE A 334 11.50 -0.50 -5.93
C ILE A 334 12.95 -0.08 -6.22
N CYS A 335 13.12 1.01 -6.98
CA CYS A 335 14.43 1.54 -7.32
C CYS A 335 15.22 1.87 -6.05
N GLU A 336 16.44 1.35 -5.95
CA GLU A 336 17.25 1.46 -4.75
C GLU A 336 17.77 2.89 -4.55
N PHE A 337 17.30 3.53 -3.48
CA PHE A 337 17.74 4.86 -3.06
C PHE A 337 19.06 4.79 -2.28
N ILE A 338 20.02 5.63 -2.67
CA ILE A 338 21.34 5.71 -2.03
C ILE A 338 21.38 6.93 -1.10
N SER A 339 21.18 8.14 -1.64
CA SER A 339 21.27 9.39 -0.86
C SER A 339 20.58 10.57 -1.54
N SER A 340 20.38 11.66 -0.80
CA SER A 340 19.83 12.91 -1.31
C SER A 340 20.41 14.11 -0.54
N PHE A 341 21.01 15.08 -1.23
CA PHE A 341 21.70 16.19 -0.59
C PHE A 341 21.74 17.43 -1.49
N GLU A 342 21.94 18.59 -0.88
CA GLU A 342 22.23 19.81 -1.63
C GLU A 342 23.74 19.96 -1.84
N PHE A 343 24.16 20.23 -3.08
CA PHE A 343 25.56 20.51 -3.40
C PHE A 343 25.69 21.52 -4.53
N GLY A 344 26.40 22.61 -4.27
CA GLY A 344 26.64 23.68 -5.25
C GLY A 344 25.35 24.38 -5.69
N GLY A 345 24.39 24.57 -4.79
CA GLY A 345 23.09 25.20 -5.08
C GLY A 345 22.20 24.38 -6.02
N ARG A 346 22.43 23.06 -6.06
CA ARG A 346 21.62 22.06 -6.78
C ARG A 346 21.21 20.97 -5.82
N HIS A 347 20.02 20.42 -6.04
CA HIS A 347 19.48 19.31 -5.27
C HIS A 347 19.82 18.00 -6.00
N TRP A 348 20.53 17.12 -5.30
CA TRP A 348 20.95 15.82 -5.81
C TRP A 348 20.05 14.74 -5.21
N LEU A 349 19.60 13.81 -6.04
CA LEU A 349 19.00 12.56 -5.62
C LEU A 349 19.75 11.42 -6.31
N VAL A 350 20.30 10.52 -5.50
CA VAL A 350 21.22 9.46 -5.95
C VAL A 350 20.56 8.11 -5.73
N THR A 351 20.46 7.33 -6.81
CA THR A 351 19.91 5.97 -6.82
C THR A 351 20.89 5.01 -7.49
N ARG A 352 20.61 3.72 -7.37
CA ARG A 352 21.33 2.69 -8.11
C ARG A 352 21.16 2.90 -9.62
N TYR A 353 22.27 2.73 -10.35
CA TYR A 353 22.23 2.64 -11.80
C TYR A 353 21.85 1.23 -12.23
N TYR A 354 20.96 1.13 -13.21
CA TYR A 354 20.53 -0.13 -13.81
C TYR A 354 20.88 -0.11 -15.29
N LYS A 355 21.72 -1.06 -15.73
CA LYS A 355 22.33 -1.04 -17.07
C LYS A 355 21.33 -1.17 -18.21
N LEU A 356 20.23 -1.92 -18.00
CA LEU A 356 19.18 -2.06 -19.02
C LEU A 356 18.29 -0.82 -19.16
N GLY A 357 18.48 0.18 -18.29
CA GLY A 357 17.76 1.45 -18.37
C GLY A 357 16.27 1.32 -18.06
N SER A 358 15.48 2.20 -18.66
CA SER A 358 14.03 2.18 -18.52
C SER A 358 13.40 1.08 -19.39
N LEU A 359 12.25 0.57 -18.96
CA LEU A 359 11.45 -0.38 -19.74
C LEU A 359 11.11 0.20 -21.12
N TYR A 360 10.84 1.51 -21.19
CA TYR A 360 10.63 2.22 -22.46
C TYR A 360 11.83 2.08 -23.42
N ASP A 361 13.05 2.31 -22.93
CA ASP A 361 14.26 2.21 -23.76
C ASP A 361 14.54 0.74 -24.12
N PHE A 362 14.36 -0.17 -23.15
CA PHE A 362 14.52 -1.60 -23.36
C PHE A 362 13.62 -2.15 -24.47
N LEU A 363 12.32 -1.82 -24.45
CA LEU A 363 11.34 -2.28 -25.43
C LEU A 363 11.60 -1.71 -26.84
N ARG A 364 12.26 -0.55 -26.92
CA ARG A 364 12.63 0.10 -28.19
C ARG A 364 13.93 -0.39 -28.79
N ASN A 365 14.87 -0.79 -27.94
CA ASN A 365 16.18 -1.27 -28.36
C ASN A 365 16.20 -2.78 -28.64
N ARG A 366 15.07 -3.48 -28.43
CA ARG A 366 14.90 -4.89 -28.77
C ARG A 366 13.87 -5.09 -29.89
N GLU A 367 14.14 -6.06 -30.75
CA GLU A 367 13.23 -6.49 -31.81
C GLU A 367 11.97 -7.17 -31.25
N SER A 368 12.13 -7.99 -30.22
CA SER A 368 11.04 -8.64 -29.51
C SER A 368 11.43 -9.00 -28.07
N VAL A 369 10.45 -9.41 -27.27
CA VAL A 369 10.64 -9.95 -25.92
C VAL A 369 9.85 -11.24 -25.81
N MET A 370 10.45 -12.32 -25.32
CA MET A 370 9.71 -13.59 -25.24
C MET A 370 8.62 -13.52 -24.17
N LEU A 371 7.53 -14.28 -24.32
CA LEU A 371 6.45 -14.34 -23.31
C LEU A 371 6.93 -14.65 -21.87
N PRO A 372 7.91 -15.57 -21.63
CA PRO A 372 8.47 -15.77 -20.29
C PRO A 372 9.16 -14.53 -19.71
N GLU A 373 9.96 -13.82 -20.53
CA GLU A 373 10.61 -12.58 -20.12
C GLU A 373 9.57 -11.48 -19.83
N SER A 374 8.57 -11.38 -20.70
CA SER A 374 7.47 -10.41 -20.60
C SER A 374 6.67 -10.60 -19.31
N THR A 375 6.29 -11.84 -18.99
CA THR A 375 5.56 -12.16 -17.75
C THR A 375 6.41 -11.92 -16.52
N LYS A 376 7.72 -12.22 -16.55
CA LYS A 376 8.66 -11.89 -15.46
C LYS A 376 8.74 -10.38 -15.20
N ILE A 377 8.86 -9.57 -16.25
CA ILE A 377 8.89 -8.10 -16.16
C ILE A 377 7.57 -7.59 -15.56
N ILE A 378 6.43 -8.06 -16.09
CA ILE A 378 5.08 -7.69 -15.62
C ILE A 378 4.93 -8.05 -14.14
N TYR A 379 5.31 -9.26 -13.74
CA TYR A 379 5.19 -9.73 -12.36
C TYR A 379 6.03 -8.87 -11.40
N GLY A 380 7.28 -8.55 -11.77
CA GLY A 380 8.13 -7.67 -10.98
C GLY A 380 7.53 -6.27 -10.86
N PHE A 381 7.05 -5.71 -11.96
CA PHE A 381 6.42 -4.38 -11.98
C PHE A 381 5.17 -4.33 -11.07
N LEU A 382 4.25 -5.30 -11.23
CA LEU A 382 3.05 -5.42 -10.40
C LEU A 382 3.38 -5.71 -8.94
N SER A 383 4.45 -6.45 -8.65
CA SER A 383 4.92 -6.69 -7.28
C SER A 383 5.36 -5.40 -6.61
N GLY A 384 6.11 -4.54 -7.33
CA GLY A 384 6.47 -3.21 -6.85
C GLY A 384 5.24 -2.32 -6.62
N LEU A 385 4.28 -2.35 -7.54
CA LEU A 385 3.07 -1.53 -7.43
C LEU A 385 2.15 -1.98 -6.28
N ALA A 386 1.92 -3.29 -6.17
CA ALA A 386 1.18 -3.89 -5.07
C ALA A 386 1.83 -3.54 -3.72
N PHE A 387 3.17 -3.59 -3.65
CA PHE A 387 3.90 -3.16 -2.47
C PHE A 387 3.67 -1.67 -2.14
N LEU A 388 3.69 -0.77 -3.14
CA LEU A 388 3.39 0.65 -2.91
C LEU A 388 1.99 0.84 -2.34
N HIS A 389 0.99 0.21 -2.96
CA HIS A 389 -0.41 0.33 -2.60
C HIS A 389 -0.75 -0.32 -1.25
N ASP A 390 -0.02 -1.36 -0.85
CA ASP A 390 -0.25 -2.07 0.40
C ASP A 390 0.23 -1.24 1.61
N GLY A 391 -0.71 -0.89 2.50
CA GLY A 391 -0.41 -0.25 3.77
C GLY A 391 0.01 -1.28 4.81
N GLN A 392 1.21 -1.11 5.38
CA GLN A 392 1.70 -1.97 6.47
C GLN A 392 1.95 -1.11 7.72
N PRO A 393 0.91 -0.74 8.49
CA PRO A 393 1.04 0.11 9.68
C PRO A 393 2.01 -0.46 10.72
N SER A 394 2.04 -1.80 10.87
CA SER A 394 2.96 -2.51 11.77
C SER A 394 4.44 -2.33 11.40
N LYS A 395 4.74 -1.98 10.13
CA LYS A 395 6.09 -1.68 9.65
C LYS A 395 6.31 -0.19 9.38
N GLY A 396 5.36 0.66 9.79
CA GLY A 396 5.42 2.11 9.57
C GLY A 396 5.37 2.51 8.10
N LYS A 397 4.80 1.67 7.22
CA LYS A 397 4.63 1.97 5.79
C LYS A 397 3.17 2.36 5.51
N PRO A 398 2.86 3.62 5.20
CA PRO A 398 1.53 3.98 4.72
C PRO A 398 1.28 3.43 3.30
N PRO A 399 0.02 3.29 2.87
CA PRO A 399 -0.32 3.16 1.46
C PRO A 399 0.25 4.34 0.68
N MET A 400 0.82 4.06 -0.48
CA MET A 400 1.40 5.08 -1.37
C MET A 400 0.84 4.92 -2.77
N VAL A 401 0.70 6.05 -3.48
CA VAL A 401 0.28 6.09 -4.89
C VAL A 401 1.32 6.87 -5.66
N HIS A 402 1.73 6.37 -6.83
CA HIS A 402 2.81 6.92 -7.63
C HIS A 402 2.40 8.13 -8.47
N ARG A 403 1.23 8.09 -9.11
CA ARG A 403 0.60 9.19 -9.89
C ARG A 403 1.32 9.59 -11.19
N ASP A 404 2.35 8.87 -11.60
CA ASP A 404 3.04 9.06 -12.90
C ASP A 404 3.67 7.74 -13.38
N LEU A 405 2.92 6.64 -13.27
CA LEU A 405 3.35 5.36 -13.82
C LEU A 405 3.36 5.41 -15.34
N LYS A 406 4.46 4.95 -15.92
CA LYS A 406 4.74 4.84 -17.35
C LYS A 406 5.98 3.98 -17.54
N SER A 407 6.19 3.43 -18.73
CA SER A 407 7.35 2.60 -19.06
C SER A 407 8.70 3.31 -18.82
N LYS A 408 8.77 4.65 -18.90
CA LYS A 408 9.98 5.43 -18.56
C LYS A 408 10.34 5.43 -17.06
N ASN A 409 9.35 5.21 -16.19
CA ASN A 409 9.53 5.21 -14.73
C ASN A 409 9.67 3.79 -14.16
N VAL A 410 9.71 2.77 -15.03
CA VAL A 410 10.05 1.39 -14.67
C VAL A 410 11.45 1.11 -15.18
N LEU A 411 12.37 0.71 -14.30
CA LEU A 411 13.75 0.35 -14.65
C LEU A 411 13.90 -1.18 -14.64
N LEU A 412 14.85 -1.70 -15.42
CA LEU A 412 15.12 -3.14 -15.47
C LEU A 412 16.51 -3.47 -14.94
N ARG A 413 16.57 -4.45 -14.03
CA ARG A 413 17.81 -5.12 -13.62
C ARG A 413 18.33 -6.02 -14.73
N GLU A 414 19.59 -6.42 -14.66
CA GLU A 414 20.21 -7.34 -15.65
C GLU A 414 19.44 -8.67 -15.78
N ASN A 415 18.79 -9.12 -14.69
CA ASN A 415 17.97 -10.32 -14.67
C ASN A 415 16.50 -10.09 -15.09
N LEU A 416 16.18 -8.93 -15.69
CA LEU A 416 14.84 -8.50 -16.11
C LEU A 416 13.83 -8.25 -14.98
N THR A 417 14.26 -8.28 -13.72
CA THR A 417 13.41 -7.84 -12.62
C THR A 417 13.14 -6.33 -12.74
N ALA A 418 11.86 -5.97 -12.84
CA ALA A 418 11.42 -4.59 -12.94
C ALA A 418 11.42 -3.86 -11.59
N CYS A 419 11.81 -2.58 -11.60
CA CYS A 419 11.85 -1.71 -10.43
C CYS A 419 11.15 -0.38 -10.71
N ILE A 420 10.22 0.05 -9.86
CA ILE A 420 9.54 1.34 -9.98
C ILE A 420 10.44 2.47 -9.47
N SER A 421 10.48 3.60 -10.20
CA SER A 421 11.34 4.75 -9.94
C SER A 421 10.59 6.08 -10.15
N ASP A 422 11.20 7.21 -9.77
CA ASP A 422 10.67 8.58 -9.90
C ASP A 422 9.41 8.86 -9.04
N PHE A 423 9.61 8.96 -7.74
CA PHE A 423 8.54 9.21 -6.76
C PHE A 423 8.26 10.71 -6.55
N GLY A 424 8.70 11.58 -7.48
CA GLY A 424 8.56 13.02 -7.35
C GLY A 424 7.11 13.51 -7.21
N LEU A 425 6.14 12.78 -7.76
CA LEU A 425 4.69 13.05 -7.65
C LEU A 425 3.95 12.12 -6.70
N ALA A 426 4.64 11.17 -6.07
CA ALA A 426 4.00 10.15 -5.27
C ALA A 426 3.35 10.74 -4.01
N LEU A 427 2.33 10.06 -3.51
CA LEU A 427 1.53 10.49 -2.37
C LEU A 427 1.49 9.40 -1.31
N LYS A 428 1.66 9.78 -0.04
CA LYS A 428 1.47 8.91 1.13
C LYS A 428 0.10 9.17 1.74
N PHE A 429 -0.63 8.11 2.03
CA PHE A 429 -1.88 8.17 2.80
C PHE A 429 -1.58 7.87 4.27
N ASP A 430 -1.26 8.91 5.04
CA ASP A 430 -1.06 8.82 6.49
C ASP A 430 -2.42 8.71 7.21
N LEU A 431 -2.49 7.84 8.24
CA LEU A 431 -3.68 7.72 9.08
C LEU A 431 -4.04 9.07 9.71
N GLY A 432 -5.26 9.57 9.43
CA GLY A 432 -5.80 10.79 10.04
C GLY A 432 -5.32 12.10 9.42
N LYS A 433 -4.62 12.08 8.29
CA LYS A 433 -4.34 13.28 7.50
C LYS A 433 -5.07 13.19 6.17
N THR A 434 -5.99 14.12 5.93
CA THR A 434 -6.45 14.38 4.57
C THR A 434 -5.32 15.04 3.81
N PRO A 435 -5.00 14.60 2.58
CA PRO A 435 -4.06 15.32 1.75
C PRO A 435 -4.54 16.77 1.53
N GLU A 436 -3.95 17.73 2.23
CA GLU A 436 -4.20 19.16 2.02
C GLU A 436 -3.72 19.53 0.60
N GLU A 437 -4.61 20.10 -0.22
CA GLU A 437 -4.31 20.65 -1.55
C GLU A 437 -3.78 19.67 -2.62
N LEU A 438 -4.42 18.50 -2.79
CA LEU A 438 -4.12 17.65 -3.95
C LEU A 438 -4.70 18.18 -5.26
N THR A 439 -3.84 18.44 -6.23
CA THR A 439 -4.25 18.59 -7.63
C THR A 439 -4.43 17.21 -8.25
N SER A 440 -5.64 16.76 -8.58
CA SER A 440 -5.86 15.41 -9.15
C SER A 440 -5.24 15.25 -10.55
N GLN A 441 -5.13 16.32 -11.33
CA GLN A 441 -4.62 16.33 -12.71
C GLN A 441 -3.11 16.50 -12.81
N VAL A 442 -2.34 15.55 -12.28
CA VAL A 442 -0.89 15.46 -12.48
C VAL A 442 -0.51 14.17 -13.21
N GLY A 443 0.75 14.08 -13.63
CA GLY A 443 1.30 12.94 -14.36
C GLY A 443 1.31 13.13 -15.87
N THR A 444 1.68 12.07 -16.57
CA THR A 444 1.84 12.06 -18.02
C THR A 444 0.50 11.85 -18.71
N ARG A 445 0.04 12.83 -19.50
CA ARG A 445 -1.31 12.89 -20.10
C ARG A 445 -1.79 11.60 -20.76
N ARG A 446 -0.91 10.92 -21.48
CA ARG A 446 -1.21 9.66 -22.19
C ARG A 446 -1.62 8.51 -21.26
N TYR A 447 -1.14 8.54 -20.02
CA TYR A 447 -1.37 7.51 -19.01
C TYR A 447 -2.45 7.91 -17.99
N MET A 448 -3.06 9.09 -18.14
CA MET A 448 -4.11 9.55 -17.24
C MET A 448 -5.38 8.71 -17.42
N ALA A 449 -5.92 8.24 -16.31
CA ALA A 449 -7.19 7.53 -16.26
C ALA A 449 -8.38 8.43 -16.68
N PRO A 450 -9.50 7.86 -17.16
CA PRO A 450 -10.69 8.60 -17.58
C PRO A 450 -11.13 9.68 -16.57
N GLU A 451 -11.25 9.32 -15.30
CA GLU A 451 -11.68 10.19 -14.20
C GLU A 451 -10.71 11.36 -13.93
N VAL A 452 -9.42 11.19 -14.26
CA VAL A 452 -8.41 12.25 -14.17
C VAL A 452 -8.56 13.21 -15.35
N LEU A 453 -8.78 12.68 -16.56
CA LEU A 453 -9.00 13.48 -17.77
C LEU A 453 -10.30 14.32 -17.70
N GLU A 454 -11.31 13.81 -16.99
CA GLU A 454 -12.55 14.53 -16.70
C GLU A 454 -12.41 15.54 -15.56
N GLY A 455 -11.39 15.39 -14.70
CA GLY A 455 -11.21 16.19 -13.50
C GLY A 455 -12.20 15.83 -12.39
N ALA A 456 -12.81 14.64 -12.48
CA ALA A 456 -13.85 14.13 -11.58
C ALA A 456 -13.32 13.01 -10.67
N THR A 457 -12.12 13.19 -10.12
CA THR A 457 -11.47 12.20 -9.25
C THR A 457 -11.91 12.39 -7.79
N GLU A 458 -12.33 11.30 -7.15
CA GLU A 458 -12.55 11.30 -5.71
C GLU A 458 -11.22 11.40 -4.95
N PHE A 459 -11.21 12.14 -3.84
CA PHE A 459 -10.02 12.30 -2.99
C PHE A 459 -9.87 11.18 -1.96
N THR A 460 -10.05 9.94 -2.40
CA THR A 460 -9.93 8.73 -1.58
C THR A 460 -8.65 7.98 -1.93
N GLN A 461 -8.12 7.21 -0.97
CA GLN A 461 -6.97 6.35 -1.22
C GLN A 461 -7.24 5.37 -2.38
N PHE A 462 -8.42 4.76 -2.39
CA PHE A 462 -8.81 3.78 -3.40
C PHE A 462 -8.85 4.41 -4.80
N ALA A 463 -9.50 5.57 -4.98
CA ALA A 463 -9.56 6.24 -6.29
C ALA A 463 -8.15 6.56 -6.84
N PHE A 464 -7.26 7.05 -5.99
CA PHE A 464 -5.86 7.31 -6.38
C PHE A 464 -5.09 6.02 -6.73
N GLN A 465 -5.31 4.93 -6.00
CA GLN A 465 -4.73 3.62 -6.35
C GLN A 465 -5.25 3.15 -7.71
N GLN A 466 -6.53 3.36 -8.03
CA GLN A 466 -7.10 2.96 -9.31
C GLN A 466 -6.58 3.76 -10.50
N ILE A 467 -6.14 5.00 -10.29
CA ILE A 467 -5.43 5.78 -11.31
C ILE A 467 -4.10 5.11 -11.68
N ASP A 468 -3.33 4.65 -10.68
CA ASP A 468 -2.10 3.91 -10.91
C ASP A 468 -2.35 2.56 -11.60
N VAL A 469 -3.42 1.84 -11.23
CA VAL A 469 -3.80 0.57 -11.85
C VAL A 469 -4.09 0.76 -13.35
N TYR A 470 -4.84 1.80 -13.71
CA TYR A 470 -5.11 2.13 -15.12
C TYR A 470 -3.81 2.37 -15.89
N ALA A 471 -2.91 3.19 -15.35
CA ALA A 471 -1.61 3.46 -15.96
C ALA A 471 -0.75 2.19 -16.06
N ALA A 472 -0.81 1.30 -15.07
CA ALA A 472 -0.12 0.01 -15.08
C ALA A 472 -0.66 -0.93 -16.17
N GLY A 473 -1.96 -0.93 -16.45
CA GLY A 473 -2.55 -1.65 -17.59
C GLY A 473 -1.97 -1.17 -18.94
N LEU A 474 -1.78 0.14 -19.10
CA LEU A 474 -1.12 0.70 -20.30
C LEU A 474 0.36 0.28 -20.41
N VAL A 475 1.09 0.21 -19.29
CA VAL A 475 2.48 -0.28 -19.28
C VAL A 475 2.54 -1.78 -19.61
N MET A 476 1.59 -2.58 -19.12
CA MET A 476 1.46 -3.98 -19.51
C MET A 476 1.20 -4.13 -21.01
N TRP A 477 0.38 -3.26 -21.60
CA TRP A 477 0.16 -3.24 -23.05
C TRP A 477 1.45 -2.97 -23.82
N GLU A 478 2.28 -2.01 -23.38
CA GLU A 478 3.58 -1.74 -24.03
C GLU A 478 4.49 -2.97 -24.03
N ILE A 479 4.47 -3.76 -22.95
CA ILE A 479 5.23 -5.01 -22.85
C ILE A 479 4.65 -6.04 -23.83
N LEU A 480 3.34 -6.27 -23.78
CA LEU A 480 2.64 -7.26 -24.59
C LEU A 480 2.72 -6.98 -26.10
N ASP A 481 2.66 -5.71 -26.50
CA ASP A 481 2.77 -5.30 -27.89
C ASP A 481 4.10 -5.75 -28.53
N ARG A 482 5.16 -5.84 -27.69
CA ARG A 482 6.51 -6.32 -28.03
C ARG A 482 6.74 -7.79 -27.71
N THR A 483 5.77 -8.47 -27.12
CA THR A 483 5.91 -9.87 -26.73
C THR A 483 5.81 -10.77 -27.95
N GLU A 484 6.76 -11.66 -28.15
CA GLU A 484 6.73 -12.73 -29.15
C GLU A 484 6.18 -14.02 -28.53
N ILE A 485 5.26 -14.67 -29.25
CA ILE A 485 4.67 -15.95 -28.86
C ILE A 485 5.34 -17.01 -29.72
N CYS A 486 6.24 -17.80 -29.13
CA CYS A 486 6.96 -18.84 -29.84
C CYS A 486 5.96 -19.94 -30.25
N TRP A 487 5.46 -19.92 -31.48
CA TRP A 487 4.76 -21.05 -32.05
C TRP A 487 5.76 -21.94 -32.79
N SER A 488 5.64 -23.24 -32.56
CA SER A 488 6.49 -24.28 -33.12
C SER A 488 6.61 -24.17 -34.66
N GLY A 489 7.70 -23.58 -35.15
CA GLY A 489 8.18 -23.75 -36.52
C GLY A 489 7.44 -22.98 -37.63
N GLU A 490 6.54 -22.06 -37.31
CA GLU A 490 5.98 -21.10 -38.30
C GLU A 490 6.64 -19.73 -38.19
N GLN A 491 6.51 -18.96 -39.28
CA GLN A 491 7.19 -17.69 -39.53
C GLN A 491 7.13 -16.74 -38.31
N ALA A 492 8.28 -16.16 -37.95
CA ALA A 492 8.41 -15.22 -36.82
C ALA A 492 7.30 -14.16 -36.86
N ASP A 493 6.70 -13.90 -35.69
CA ASP A 493 5.66 -12.89 -35.52
C ASP A 493 6.18 -11.53 -36.05
N ASP A 494 5.42 -10.86 -36.92
CA ASP A 494 5.69 -9.45 -37.24
C ASP A 494 5.29 -8.58 -36.02
N ILE A 495 6.24 -8.34 -35.13
CA ILE A 495 6.03 -7.54 -33.91
C ILE A 495 5.84 -6.05 -34.26
N GLY A 496 6.26 -5.59 -35.44
CA GLY A 496 6.20 -4.19 -35.86
C GLY A 496 7.16 -3.28 -35.09
N GLU A 497 6.95 -1.96 -35.18
CA GLU A 497 7.75 -0.97 -34.43
C GLU A 497 7.15 -0.71 -33.03
N PRO A 498 7.97 -0.43 -31.99
CA PRO A 498 7.48 -0.08 -30.66
C PRO A 498 6.71 1.25 -30.64
N LYS A 499 5.49 1.23 -30.13
CA LYS A 499 4.60 2.39 -30.00
C LYS A 499 4.28 2.71 -28.56
N LEU A 500 4.01 4.00 -28.28
CA LEU A 500 3.41 4.42 -27.03
C LEU A 500 1.90 4.15 -27.02
N PRO A 501 1.29 3.97 -25.84
CA PRO A 501 -0.16 3.80 -25.74
C PRO A 501 -0.92 4.95 -26.40
N TYR A 502 -1.91 4.70 -27.25
CA TYR A 502 -2.63 5.76 -27.98
C TYR A 502 -1.82 6.57 -29.00
N GLU A 503 -0.60 6.16 -29.36
CA GLU A 503 0.24 6.93 -30.30
C GLU A 503 -0.40 7.03 -31.69
N ASP A 504 -1.05 5.95 -32.16
CA ASP A 504 -1.74 5.92 -33.46
C ASP A 504 -2.93 6.88 -33.51
N GLU A 505 -3.66 7.04 -32.40
CA GLU A 505 -4.86 7.86 -32.32
C GLU A 505 -4.59 9.34 -32.01
N THR A 506 -3.47 9.62 -31.34
CA THR A 506 -3.20 10.95 -30.77
C THR A 506 -1.89 11.58 -31.23
N GLY A 507 -1.06 10.84 -31.97
CA GLY A 507 0.31 11.21 -32.27
C GLY A 507 1.23 11.16 -31.04
N PRO A 508 2.48 11.63 -31.14
CA PRO A 508 3.50 11.43 -30.09
C PRO A 508 3.29 12.30 -28.85
N MET A 509 2.70 13.51 -28.98
CA MET A 509 2.54 14.47 -27.88
C MET A 509 1.08 14.94 -27.74
N PRO A 510 0.22 14.21 -27.01
CA PRO A 510 -1.19 14.52 -26.92
C PRO A 510 -1.48 15.69 -25.95
N THR A 511 -2.54 16.43 -26.25
CA THR A 511 -3.14 17.38 -25.30
C THR A 511 -4.13 16.67 -24.38
N ILE A 512 -4.49 17.29 -23.25
CA ILE A 512 -5.55 16.75 -22.36
C ILE A 512 -6.88 16.63 -23.13
N GLY A 513 -7.20 17.61 -23.99
CA GLY A 513 -8.42 17.56 -24.81
C GLY A 513 -8.43 16.38 -25.79
N THR A 514 -7.30 16.11 -26.45
CA THR A 514 -7.15 14.96 -27.35
C THR A 514 -7.30 13.63 -26.60
N MET A 515 -6.66 13.51 -25.42
CA MET A 515 -6.79 12.30 -24.59
C MET A 515 -8.23 12.12 -24.09
N ARG A 516 -8.90 13.20 -23.69
CA ARG A 516 -10.30 13.17 -23.27
C ARG A 516 -11.22 12.70 -24.41
N ASP A 517 -11.02 13.19 -25.63
CA ASP A 517 -11.78 12.70 -26.79
C ASP A 517 -11.59 11.19 -27.01
N VAL A 518 -10.34 10.71 -27.06
CA VAL A 518 -10.05 9.30 -27.37
C VAL A 518 -10.46 8.37 -26.22
N VAL A 519 -10.06 8.67 -24.99
CA VAL A 519 -10.19 7.76 -23.84
C VAL A 519 -11.57 7.82 -23.19
N VAL A 520 -12.16 9.02 -23.09
CA VAL A 520 -13.41 9.26 -22.36
C VAL A 520 -14.60 9.25 -23.32
N MET A 521 -14.57 10.12 -24.34
CA MET A 521 -15.72 10.31 -25.22
C MET A 521 -15.92 9.12 -26.17
N ARG A 522 -14.83 8.67 -26.79
CA ARG A 522 -14.83 7.56 -27.75
C ARG A 522 -14.57 6.21 -27.11
N ARG A 523 -14.14 6.18 -25.85
CA ARG A 523 -13.84 4.97 -25.07
C ARG A 523 -12.87 4.01 -25.77
N ILE A 524 -11.89 4.57 -26.47
CA ILE A 524 -10.86 3.78 -27.16
C ILE A 524 -9.81 3.33 -26.13
N ARG A 525 -9.27 2.13 -26.36
CA ARG A 525 -8.09 1.56 -25.70
C ARG A 525 -7.07 1.15 -26.76
N PRO A 526 -5.78 1.05 -26.43
CA PRO A 526 -4.77 0.57 -27.37
C PRO A 526 -5.15 -0.81 -27.91
N VAL A 527 -4.97 -1.02 -29.22
CA VAL A 527 -5.37 -2.25 -29.88
C VAL A 527 -4.50 -3.42 -29.38
N VAL A 528 -5.15 -4.50 -28.95
CA VAL A 528 -4.47 -5.76 -28.61
C VAL A 528 -4.41 -6.64 -29.84
N LYS A 529 -3.20 -7.06 -30.23
CA LYS A 529 -2.95 -7.90 -31.42
C LYS A 529 -3.63 -9.26 -31.26
N GLU A 530 -4.29 -9.74 -32.33
CA GLU A 530 -5.05 -11.00 -32.32
C GLU A 530 -4.20 -12.22 -31.95
N ARG A 531 -2.91 -12.24 -32.31
CA ARG A 531 -1.97 -13.29 -31.91
C ARG A 531 -1.90 -13.48 -30.38
N LEU A 532 -1.96 -12.38 -29.62
CA LEU A 532 -1.93 -12.42 -28.15
C LEU A 532 -3.26 -12.92 -27.57
N LYS A 533 -4.38 -12.62 -28.22
CA LYS A 533 -5.71 -13.09 -27.78
C LYS A 533 -5.94 -14.56 -28.09
N ASN A 534 -5.33 -15.07 -29.16
CA ASN A 534 -5.51 -16.45 -29.61
C ASN A 534 -4.57 -17.44 -28.91
N ASP A 535 -3.49 -16.97 -28.31
CA ASP A 535 -2.60 -17.81 -27.51
C ASP A 535 -3.20 -18.12 -26.13
N GLU A 536 -3.12 -19.38 -25.71
CA GLU A 536 -3.70 -19.87 -24.45
C GLU A 536 -3.15 -19.12 -23.23
N ASN A 537 -1.88 -18.72 -23.27
CA ASN A 537 -1.18 -18.18 -22.11
C ASN A 537 -1.15 -16.66 -22.12
N ALA A 538 -0.88 -16.06 -23.28
CA ALA A 538 -0.89 -14.62 -23.45
C ALA A 538 -2.30 -14.04 -23.26
N SER A 539 -3.36 -14.76 -23.66
CA SER A 539 -4.75 -14.30 -23.47
C SER A 539 -5.12 -14.11 -22.00
N LEU A 540 -4.56 -14.91 -21.07
CA LEU A 540 -4.77 -14.75 -19.63
C LEU A 540 -4.10 -13.46 -19.09
N VAL A 541 -2.93 -13.12 -19.63
CA VAL A 541 -2.21 -11.88 -19.31
C VAL A 541 -2.97 -10.68 -19.88
N VAL A 542 -3.45 -10.79 -21.12
CA VAL A 542 -4.32 -9.79 -21.77
C VAL A 542 -5.58 -9.54 -20.97
N GLY A 543 -6.30 -10.58 -20.53
CA GLY A 543 -7.52 -10.41 -19.73
C GLY A 543 -7.24 -9.69 -18.39
N THR A 544 -6.11 -9.99 -17.75
CA THR A 544 -5.69 -9.27 -16.54
C THR A 544 -5.41 -7.79 -16.83
N MET A 545 -4.72 -7.48 -17.92
CA MET A 545 -4.47 -6.11 -18.37
C MET A 545 -5.76 -5.37 -18.71
N GLU A 546 -6.71 -6.02 -19.37
CA GLU A 546 -7.98 -5.41 -19.77
C GLU A 546 -8.83 -5.04 -18.56
N GLU A 547 -8.86 -5.90 -17.53
CA GLU A 547 -9.51 -5.57 -16.26
C GLU A 547 -8.82 -4.41 -15.51
N MET A 548 -7.54 -4.13 -15.77
CA MET A 548 -6.83 -3.02 -15.13
C MET A 548 -7.14 -1.65 -15.74
N TRP A 549 -7.43 -1.59 -17.04
CA TRP A 549 -7.71 -0.32 -17.74
C TRP A 549 -9.20 -0.04 -17.97
N GLU A 550 -10.05 -0.72 -17.19
CA GLU A 550 -11.50 -0.51 -17.19
C GLU A 550 -11.86 0.97 -17.02
N THR A 551 -12.99 1.36 -17.62
CA THR A 551 -13.38 2.78 -17.63
C THR A 551 -13.70 3.26 -16.23
N GLU A 552 -14.53 2.51 -15.51
CA GLU A 552 -14.91 2.82 -14.14
C GLU A 552 -13.81 2.37 -13.16
N PRO A 553 -13.40 3.23 -12.21
CA PRO A 553 -12.34 2.88 -11.25
C PRO A 553 -12.73 1.68 -10.36
N ASP A 554 -14.02 1.53 -10.02
CA ASP A 554 -14.53 0.40 -9.23
C ASP A 554 -14.54 -0.93 -10.00
N GLY A 555 -14.52 -0.86 -11.34
CA GLY A 555 -14.43 -2.04 -12.20
C GLY A 555 -13.02 -2.61 -12.31
N ARG A 556 -12.00 -1.84 -11.90
CA ARG A 556 -10.60 -2.21 -12.04
C ARG A 556 -10.17 -3.16 -10.93
N ILE A 557 -9.44 -4.20 -11.30
CA ILE A 557 -8.77 -5.07 -10.31
C ILE A 557 -7.68 -4.33 -9.56
N THR A 558 -7.42 -4.73 -8.31
CA THR A 558 -6.30 -4.13 -7.56
C THR A 558 -4.95 -4.59 -8.11
N SER A 559 -3.90 -3.80 -7.87
CA SER A 559 -2.51 -4.16 -8.22
C SER A 559 -2.06 -5.49 -7.59
N GLY A 560 -2.50 -5.77 -6.36
CA GLY A 560 -2.27 -7.06 -5.69
C GLY A 560 -2.97 -8.23 -6.37
N CYS A 561 -4.24 -8.06 -6.77
CA CYS A 561 -4.97 -9.07 -7.54
C CYS A 561 -4.31 -9.35 -8.90
N ALA A 562 -3.89 -8.31 -9.62
CA ALA A 562 -3.19 -8.44 -10.88
C ALA A 562 -1.88 -9.22 -10.71
N ARG A 563 -1.03 -8.83 -9.73
CA ARG A 563 0.21 -9.54 -9.39
C ARG A 563 -0.04 -11.03 -9.14
N ASP A 564 -1.04 -11.36 -8.34
CA ASP A 564 -1.34 -12.75 -7.98
C ASP A 564 -1.82 -13.57 -9.18
N ARG A 565 -2.60 -12.98 -10.09
CA ARG A 565 -3.00 -13.65 -11.34
C ARG A 565 -1.80 -13.93 -12.23
N ILE A 566 -0.93 -12.94 -12.47
CA ILE A 566 0.29 -13.13 -13.26
C ILE A 566 1.20 -14.18 -12.62
N GLY A 567 1.36 -14.16 -11.29
CA GLY A 567 2.15 -15.16 -10.57
C GLY A 567 1.61 -16.59 -10.76
N ARG A 568 0.28 -16.78 -10.79
CA ARG A 568 -0.32 -18.09 -11.09
C ARG A 568 -0.07 -18.52 -12.53
N ILE A 569 -0.21 -17.62 -13.49
CA ILE A 569 0.06 -17.90 -14.90
C ILE A 569 1.50 -18.37 -15.05
N ILE A 570 2.46 -17.61 -14.53
CA ILE A 570 3.88 -17.99 -14.56
C ILE A 570 4.10 -19.39 -13.95
N ASN A 571 3.54 -19.67 -12.77
CA ASN A 571 3.70 -20.97 -12.13
C ASN A 571 3.11 -22.13 -12.96
N GLN A 572 2.06 -21.86 -13.74
CA GLN A 572 1.47 -22.83 -14.67
C GLN A 572 2.37 -23.06 -15.89
N LEU A 573 3.03 -22.02 -16.39
CA LEU A 573 3.87 -22.08 -17.59
C LEU A 573 5.26 -22.66 -17.34
N TYR A 574 5.86 -22.32 -16.20
CA TYR A 574 7.29 -22.55 -15.94
C TYR A 574 7.55 -23.38 -14.68
N GLY A 575 6.51 -23.85 -14.00
CA GLY A 575 6.63 -24.48 -12.68
C GLY A 575 6.80 -23.45 -11.55
N PRO A 576 6.85 -23.87 -10.28
CA PRO A 576 7.02 -22.95 -9.16
C PRO A 576 8.32 -22.17 -9.33
N HIS A 577 8.23 -20.84 -9.40
CA HIS A 577 9.43 -20.02 -9.30
C HIS A 577 10.13 -20.33 -7.97
N PRO A 578 11.43 -20.69 -7.98
CA PRO A 578 12.18 -20.77 -6.74
C PRO A 578 12.13 -19.39 -6.09
N LYS A 579 11.85 -19.35 -4.78
CA LYS A 579 12.32 -18.20 -3.99
C LYS A 579 13.84 -18.19 -4.17
N PRO A 580 14.50 -17.03 -4.32
CA PRO A 580 15.95 -17.01 -4.32
C PRO A 580 16.40 -17.57 -2.96
N SER A 581 16.90 -18.80 -2.97
CA SER A 581 17.62 -19.36 -1.85
C SER A 581 18.98 -18.67 -1.81
N HIS A 582 19.64 -18.73 -0.65
CA HIS A 582 21.01 -18.21 -0.48
C HIS A 582 22.04 -18.81 -1.47
N GLU A 583 21.67 -19.84 -2.25
CA GLU A 583 22.46 -20.47 -3.32
C GLU A 583 22.42 -19.72 -4.67
N GLU A 584 21.38 -18.93 -4.99
CA GLU A 584 21.32 -18.16 -6.27
C GLU A 584 22.20 -16.90 -6.28
N VAL A 585 22.92 -16.62 -5.18
CA VAL A 585 23.94 -15.55 -5.13
C VAL A 585 25.30 -16.06 -5.64
N LEU A 586 25.46 -17.37 -5.87
CA LEU A 586 26.72 -17.97 -6.34
C LEU A 586 26.65 -18.60 -7.73
N ASP A 587 25.47 -18.74 -8.34
CA ASP A 587 25.36 -19.35 -9.66
C ASP A 587 25.20 -18.31 -10.78
N ALA A 588 26.33 -17.67 -11.09
CA ALA A 588 26.54 -17.00 -12.36
C ALA A 588 27.71 -17.68 -13.08
N GLY A 589 27.45 -18.86 -13.64
CA GLY A 589 28.21 -19.47 -14.74
C GLY A 589 28.15 -21.00 -14.72
N PRO A 590 28.18 -21.73 -15.87
CA PRO A 590 28.53 -21.32 -17.22
C PRO A 590 27.66 -22.00 -18.33
N GLU A 591 26.42 -21.56 -18.57
CA GLU A 591 25.66 -22.03 -19.76
C GLU A 591 25.88 -21.17 -21.02
N MET A 592 26.63 -20.06 -20.92
CA MET A 592 27.05 -19.23 -22.06
C MET A 592 28.42 -19.62 -22.65
N VAL A 593 29.04 -20.71 -22.19
CA VAL A 593 30.35 -21.20 -22.72
C VAL A 593 30.19 -22.44 -23.63
N ALA A 594 28.97 -22.97 -23.76
CA ALA A 594 28.69 -24.16 -24.57
C ALA A 594 28.76 -23.94 -26.10
N LEU A 595 29.13 -22.75 -26.58
CA LEU A 595 29.20 -22.42 -28.02
C LEU A 595 30.62 -22.16 -28.55
N VAL A 596 31.68 -22.38 -27.78
CA VAL A 596 33.07 -22.16 -28.27
C VAL A 596 34.01 -23.36 -28.15
N VAL A 597 33.64 -24.49 -27.53
CA VAL A 597 34.56 -25.65 -27.45
C VAL A 597 33.90 -26.95 -27.89
N ASN A 598 33.54 -27.04 -29.16
CA ASN A 598 33.52 -28.32 -29.86
C ASN A 598 34.90 -28.52 -30.50
N GLY A 599 35.82 -29.14 -29.77
CA GLY A 599 37.09 -29.54 -30.34
C GLY A 599 38.16 -29.89 -29.31
N VAL A 600 38.37 -31.20 -29.17
CA VAL A 600 39.65 -31.86 -28.85
C VAL A 600 39.88 -32.27 -27.38
N LEU A 601 39.57 -33.56 -27.17
CA LEU A 601 40.24 -34.58 -26.36
C LEU A 601 40.21 -34.47 -24.83
N ALA A 602 39.29 -35.25 -24.28
CA ALA A 602 39.42 -35.92 -22.99
C ALA A 602 40.71 -36.75 -22.90
N LYS A 603 41.41 -36.62 -21.78
CA LYS A 603 41.92 -37.70 -20.92
C LYS A 603 42.51 -37.07 -19.66
N ASP A 604 42.23 -37.71 -18.52
CA ASP A 604 42.72 -37.40 -17.16
C ASP A 604 41.88 -36.43 -16.32
N ILE A 605 40.56 -36.65 -16.27
CA ILE A 605 39.69 -36.15 -15.19
C ILE A 605 39.16 -37.37 -14.41
N PRO A 606 39.27 -37.43 -13.07
CA PRO A 606 38.70 -38.51 -12.28
C PRO A 606 37.18 -38.58 -12.48
N SER A 607 36.60 -39.77 -12.38
CA SER A 607 35.19 -39.99 -12.69
C SER A 607 34.28 -39.28 -11.69
N GLU A 608 33.09 -38.90 -12.17
CA GLU A 608 31.99 -38.25 -11.43
C GLU A 608 31.61 -38.96 -10.11
N GLN A 609 32.02 -40.22 -9.98
CA GLN A 609 31.75 -41.09 -8.83
C GLN A 609 32.71 -40.85 -7.64
N GLU A 610 33.95 -40.40 -7.87
CA GLU A 610 34.87 -40.03 -6.77
C GLU A 610 34.49 -38.69 -6.10
N PHE A 611 33.78 -37.82 -6.82
CA PHE A 611 33.30 -36.53 -6.30
C PHE A 611 32.00 -36.64 -5.48
N ALA A 612 31.13 -37.58 -5.85
CA ALA A 612 29.84 -37.79 -5.18
C ALA A 612 29.99 -38.35 -3.76
N ASP A 613 30.98 -39.21 -3.53
CA ASP A 613 31.19 -39.87 -2.23
C ASP A 613 31.74 -38.92 -1.15
N VAL A 614 32.39 -37.81 -1.53
CA VAL A 614 32.86 -36.76 -0.60
C VAL A 614 31.73 -35.78 -0.23
N LEU A 615 30.72 -35.64 -1.09
CA LEU A 615 29.63 -34.68 -0.88
C LEU A 615 28.42 -35.26 -0.12
N CYS A 616 28.22 -36.58 -0.17
CA CYS A 616 27.02 -37.25 0.33
C CYS A 616 27.30 -38.19 1.51
N ALA A 617 27.65 -37.66 2.69
CA ALA A 617 27.60 -38.40 3.96
C ALA A 617 26.59 -37.75 4.93
N PRO A 618 25.55 -38.46 5.39
CA PRO A 618 24.54 -37.90 6.29
C PRO A 618 24.98 -37.97 7.76
N GLY A 619 25.21 -36.81 8.37
CA GLY A 619 25.40 -36.66 9.83
C GLY A 619 26.00 -35.30 10.21
N PRO A 620 25.77 -34.79 11.44
CA PRO A 620 26.43 -33.57 11.90
C PRO A 620 27.94 -33.81 12.05
N LEU A 621 28.73 -33.13 11.20
CA LEU A 621 30.20 -33.20 11.21
C LEU A 621 30.77 -32.46 12.42
N ASN A 622 31.89 -32.95 12.94
CA ASN A 622 32.63 -32.23 13.98
C ASN A 622 33.52 -31.13 13.37
N LEU A 623 34.00 -30.21 14.21
CA LEU A 623 34.78 -29.03 13.78
C LEU A 623 36.07 -29.43 13.02
N GLN A 624 36.70 -30.56 13.35
CA GLN A 624 37.93 -31.02 12.70
C GLN A 624 37.64 -31.55 11.29
N GLU A 625 36.55 -32.30 11.11
CA GLU A 625 36.13 -32.79 9.79
C GLU A 625 35.68 -31.66 8.85
N THR A 626 35.27 -30.51 9.40
CA THR A 626 34.95 -29.31 8.63
C THR A 626 36.22 -28.62 8.13
N ILE A 627 37.22 -28.51 9.00
CA ILE A 627 38.54 -27.93 8.68
C ILE A 627 39.26 -28.78 7.61
N ASP A 628 39.27 -30.11 7.78
CA ASP A 628 39.93 -31.02 6.83
C ASP A 628 39.26 -30.97 5.44
N ARG A 629 37.96 -30.64 5.38
CA ARG A 629 37.19 -30.50 4.14
C ARG A 629 37.39 -29.13 3.48
N GLU A 630 37.58 -28.07 4.26
CA GLU A 630 38.01 -26.75 3.75
C GLU A 630 39.43 -26.83 3.15
N GLU A 631 40.38 -27.48 3.83
CA GLU A 631 41.74 -27.68 3.29
C GLU A 631 41.74 -28.51 1.99
N ALA A 632 40.87 -29.52 1.89
CA ALA A 632 40.73 -30.32 0.68
C ALA A 632 40.17 -29.52 -0.51
N LEU A 633 39.20 -28.64 -0.26
CA LEU A 633 38.63 -27.74 -1.27
C LEU A 633 39.63 -26.66 -1.72
N GLU A 634 40.40 -26.10 -0.79
CA GLU A 634 41.43 -25.11 -1.09
C GLU A 634 42.54 -25.72 -1.96
N LYS A 635 42.95 -26.96 -1.66
CA LYS A 635 43.92 -27.70 -2.46
C LYS A 635 43.42 -28.04 -3.86
N ALA A 636 42.15 -28.44 -4.00
CA ALA A 636 41.54 -28.71 -5.30
C ALA A 636 41.42 -27.44 -6.16
N ALA A 637 41.11 -26.29 -5.55
CA ALA A 637 41.09 -25.00 -6.24
C ALA A 637 42.50 -24.58 -6.72
N GLU A 638 43.54 -24.83 -5.93
CA GLU A 638 44.92 -24.54 -6.30
C GLU A 638 45.41 -25.41 -7.48
N GLU A 639 45.00 -26.68 -7.52
CA GLU A 639 45.30 -27.60 -8.61
C GLU A 639 44.57 -27.21 -9.92
N ALA A 640 43.30 -26.80 -9.83
CA ALA A 640 42.54 -26.29 -10.98
C ALA A 640 43.16 -25.00 -11.54
N ALA A 641 43.64 -24.09 -10.69
CA ALA A 641 44.32 -22.86 -11.10
C ALA A 641 45.66 -23.17 -11.82
N LYS A 642 46.43 -24.16 -11.34
CA LYS A 642 47.65 -24.63 -12.02
C LYS A 642 47.35 -25.23 -13.40
N ALA A 643 46.27 -26.00 -13.53
CA ALA A 643 45.85 -26.59 -14.80
C ALA A 643 45.43 -25.50 -15.81
N ALA A 644 44.65 -24.52 -15.38
CA ALA A 644 44.22 -23.39 -16.22
C ALA A 644 45.41 -22.55 -16.71
N LYS A 645 46.39 -22.30 -15.83
CA LYS A 645 47.63 -21.59 -16.20
C LYS A 645 48.45 -22.37 -17.25
N THR A 646 48.57 -23.69 -17.07
CA THR A 646 49.30 -24.54 -18.02
C THR A 646 48.61 -24.57 -19.39
N ALA A 647 47.27 -24.61 -19.42
CA ALA A 647 46.49 -24.53 -20.65
C ALA A 647 46.64 -23.18 -21.37
N ALA A 648 46.67 -22.07 -20.63
CA ALA A 648 46.89 -20.74 -21.17
C ALA A 648 48.32 -20.58 -21.76
N GLU A 649 49.34 -21.10 -21.08
CA GLU A 649 50.73 -21.10 -21.56
C GLU A 649 50.88 -21.97 -22.83
N ALA A 650 50.21 -23.12 -22.89
CA ALA A 650 50.19 -23.98 -24.09
C ALA A 650 49.47 -23.31 -25.28
N ALA A 651 48.39 -22.58 -25.03
CA ALA A 651 47.68 -21.80 -26.05
C ALA A 651 48.54 -20.64 -26.59
N ALA A 652 49.23 -19.91 -25.70
CA ALA A 652 50.15 -18.84 -26.08
C ALA A 652 51.33 -19.36 -26.92
N HIS A 653 51.88 -20.53 -26.57
CA HIS A 653 52.97 -21.16 -27.32
C HIS A 653 52.53 -21.65 -28.72
N ARG A 654 51.27 -22.09 -28.87
CA ARG A 654 50.70 -22.44 -30.20
C ARG A 654 50.42 -21.21 -31.05
N ALA A 655 49.94 -20.11 -30.46
CA ALA A 655 49.79 -18.83 -31.15
C ALA A 655 51.14 -18.29 -31.66
N ALA A 656 52.22 -18.42 -30.86
CA ALA A 656 53.56 -18.00 -31.23
C ALA A 656 54.20 -18.82 -32.38
N LYS A 657 53.70 -20.04 -32.65
CA LYS A 657 54.15 -20.89 -33.78
C LYS A 657 53.42 -20.64 -35.09
N GLY A 658 52.41 -19.76 -35.10
CA GLY A 658 51.68 -19.40 -36.32
C GLY A 658 50.67 -20.45 -36.80
N ASP A 659 50.29 -21.41 -35.95
CA ASP A 659 49.30 -22.46 -36.27
C ASP A 659 47.84 -21.98 -36.12
N LEU A 660 47.61 -20.70 -35.85
CA LEU A 660 46.27 -20.08 -35.73
C LEU A 660 46.15 -18.91 -36.71
N VAL A 661 45.19 -19.00 -37.63
CA VAL A 661 44.81 -17.92 -38.57
C VAL A 661 44.11 -16.81 -37.78
N PRO A 662 44.45 -15.51 -38.00
CA PRO A 662 43.98 -14.43 -37.15
C PRO A 662 42.52 -14.09 -37.47
N ASN A 663 41.61 -14.47 -36.59
CA ASN A 663 40.42 -13.72 -36.24
C ASN A 663 40.16 -13.93 -34.74
N ASP A 664 40.02 -12.82 -34.01
CA ASP A 664 39.47 -12.70 -32.66
C ASP A 664 40.15 -13.44 -31.50
N VAL A 665 41.47 -13.27 -31.26
CA VAL A 665 42.03 -13.52 -29.91
C VAL A 665 43.26 -12.64 -29.63
N GLY A 666 43.17 -11.34 -29.87
CA GLY A 666 44.28 -10.40 -29.63
C GLY A 666 44.25 -9.74 -28.25
N ASP A 667 43.08 -9.35 -27.76
CA ASP A 667 42.94 -8.50 -26.57
C ASP A 667 42.42 -9.25 -25.33
N ASP A 668 41.73 -10.38 -25.50
CA ASP A 668 41.13 -11.13 -24.39
C ASP A 668 42.11 -12.08 -23.67
N ALA A 669 43.15 -12.57 -24.35
CA ALA A 669 44.13 -13.47 -23.74
C ALA A 669 45.05 -12.74 -22.73
N ALA A 670 45.37 -11.47 -22.99
CA ALA A 670 46.15 -10.63 -22.07
C ALA A 670 45.32 -10.21 -20.84
N ALA A 671 44.01 -10.02 -21.01
CA ALA A 671 43.07 -9.72 -19.92
C ALA A 671 42.81 -10.93 -19.02
N LEU A 672 42.77 -12.15 -19.59
CA LEU A 672 42.66 -13.41 -18.85
C LEU A 672 43.91 -13.68 -18.00
N LEU A 673 45.12 -13.41 -18.49
CA LEU A 673 46.36 -13.58 -17.73
C LEU A 673 46.51 -12.63 -16.53
N GLN A 674 45.80 -11.49 -16.51
CA GLN A 674 45.80 -10.54 -15.39
C GLN A 674 44.80 -10.86 -14.28
N ARG A 675 43.87 -11.81 -14.49
CA ARG A 675 42.80 -12.14 -13.54
C ARG A 675 43.04 -13.41 -12.70
N VAL A 676 44.19 -14.06 -12.82
CA VAL A 676 44.44 -15.40 -12.24
C VAL A 676 45.09 -15.38 -10.83
N PRO A 677 45.20 -14.23 -10.14
CA PRO A 677 45.10 -14.31 -8.68
C PRO A 677 44.27 -13.16 -8.09
N ARG A 678 42.97 -13.38 -7.93
CA ARG A 678 42.14 -12.77 -6.88
C ARG A 678 41.04 -13.73 -6.46
#